data_AF-A0AAU3KAZ0-F1
#
_entry.id   AF-A0AAU3KAZ0-F1
#
_cell.length_a   1.000
_cell.length_b   1.000
_cell.length_c   1.000
_cell.angle_alpha   90.00
_cell.angle_beta   90.00
_cell.angle_gamma   90.00
#
_symmetry.space_group_name_H-M   'P 1'
#
loop_
_entity.id
_entity.type
_entity.pdbx_description
1 polymer ?
#
loop_
_entity_poly.entity_id
_entity_poly.type
_entity_poly.pdbx_seq_one_letter_code
_entity_poly.pdbx_strand_id
1 'polypeptide(L)'
;MPSSQSVDRTRTDVLLIFPPQTEARFFPYLSLPYLTGHLRRRGRRVHQADLNIAVLHELLRCPELLADAVRAQDTGDEGTAMSDWYRRAVADVFAAHIGELRAHVLHKEPAGELGPDRAVRLATLALELLVRDTFLVRTWEDLHRLDEAARRAADRPPAASGVPLVSLHRLVAGLLGRHRPRVVGLSVAFFSQLAPALLIAAWVRRLAPDTRICLGGQQVMLRHDALARLPGVRETVDALCPTAGEEPLERWLDALDGTVPLADVPGMTWLPRSGAGQRTAPAVTLRFRDLGPPDFTGLPFRSYLNDALELAVVSCVGCYWGRCAFCSYGNRSLPQGSYQQGTAVQIADAVESVVRATGTRYVSVADENTNLRLILNAMRAVRARGIRVRFGVRARLEAALTDPEFCQDLAAVGCAMISVGYEGTSQRLLDRMERGVRAADYQRILDNLAAAGITVRFTVMGQVLDETPDEFEASLRFLVDNERNIGIDALELMVAEPGSKLVGSPEHYGLALDTSDRLAGNPELSYLTGRVGHPLAVRDGPTRSEALDRLVRIFDTVRPGRASGSAPPRPTSDGRRAPAVTALRPHPWVRAVPEYADDRTADRLTVADVVRERFYALPRDDVEQGADGLLAARTDRGRRLLARLADAAAGTPDPAHRADPAPSARSSS
;
A
#
# COMPACT_ATOMS: atom_id res chain seq x y z
N MET A 1 30.00 40.45 -24.50
CA MET A 1 29.59 40.08 -23.14
C MET A 1 28.21 39.45 -23.22
N PRO A 2 28.02 38.17 -22.88
CA PRO A 2 26.68 37.58 -22.88
C PRO A 2 25.89 38.19 -21.74
N SER A 3 24.66 38.61 -22.04
CA SER A 3 23.75 39.23 -21.08
C SER A 3 23.50 38.28 -19.91
N SER A 4 23.68 38.79 -18.70
CA SER A 4 23.29 38.12 -17.47
C SER A 4 21.77 37.99 -17.45
N GLN A 5 21.23 36.90 -17.96
CA GLN A 5 19.87 36.50 -17.68
C GLN A 5 19.76 36.36 -16.16
N SER A 6 18.95 37.20 -15.52
CA SER A 6 18.59 37.01 -14.11
C SER A 6 18.00 35.61 -13.98
N VAL A 7 18.72 34.70 -13.33
CA VAL A 7 18.23 33.34 -13.11
C VAL A 7 16.98 33.45 -12.24
N ASP A 8 15.81 33.23 -12.85
CA ASP A 8 14.54 33.16 -12.12
C ASP A 8 14.62 31.99 -11.13
N ARG A 9 14.91 32.32 -9.87
CA ARG A 9 15.11 31.34 -8.78
C ARG A 9 13.82 30.59 -8.44
N THR A 10 12.67 30.99 -8.98
CA THR A 10 11.37 30.33 -8.76
C THR A 10 11.09 29.21 -9.78
N ARG A 11 11.76 29.23 -10.94
CA ARG A 11 11.50 28.28 -12.03
C ARG A 11 12.17 26.93 -11.79
N THR A 12 11.36 25.90 -11.65
CA THR A 12 11.81 24.50 -11.48
C THR A 12 11.97 23.82 -12.84
N ASP A 13 12.98 22.96 -13.01
CA ASP A 13 13.14 22.20 -14.25
C ASP A 13 12.08 21.10 -14.35
N VAL A 14 11.89 20.34 -13.26
CA VAL A 14 10.90 19.26 -13.18
C VAL A 14 10.10 19.32 -11.89
N LEU A 15 8.77 19.28 -12.02
CA LEU A 15 7.85 18.98 -10.94
C LEU A 15 7.42 17.51 -11.06
N LEU A 16 7.86 16.68 -10.12
CA LEU A 16 7.48 15.28 -10.02
C LEU A 16 6.27 15.13 -9.10
N ILE A 17 5.23 14.46 -9.56
CA ILE A 17 3.96 14.29 -8.84
C ILE A 17 3.63 12.81 -8.72
N PHE A 18 3.29 12.38 -7.51
CA PHE A 18 2.65 11.09 -7.25
C PHE A 18 1.13 11.32 -7.12
N PRO A 19 0.29 10.88 -8.07
CA PRO A 19 -1.15 11.15 -8.04
C PRO A 19 -1.86 10.45 -6.87
N PRO A 20 -2.98 10.99 -6.34
CA PRO A 20 -3.91 10.20 -5.52
C PRO A 20 -4.65 9.17 -6.40
N GLN A 21 -5.47 8.25 -5.91
CA GLN A 21 -5.51 7.75 -4.55
C GLN A 21 -5.00 6.30 -4.55
N THR A 22 -4.16 5.95 -3.58
CA THR A 22 -3.58 4.60 -3.41
C THR A 22 -3.43 4.28 -1.92
N GLU A 23 -3.14 3.02 -1.59
CA GLU A 23 -2.77 2.59 -0.25
C GLU A 23 -1.38 3.09 0.18
N ALA A 24 -0.55 3.64 -0.72
CA ALA A 24 0.78 4.18 -0.41
C ALA A 24 0.71 5.53 0.35
N ARG A 25 -0.14 5.60 1.38
CA ARG A 25 -0.23 6.69 2.37
C ARG A 25 0.57 6.36 3.63
N PHE A 26 0.98 5.11 3.79
CA PHE A 26 1.80 4.64 4.92
C PHE A 26 3.28 5.07 4.79
N PHE A 27 3.77 5.28 3.57
CA PHE A 27 5.16 5.67 3.31
C PHE A 27 5.28 6.37 1.95
N PRO A 28 6.29 7.24 1.76
CA PRO A 28 6.56 7.86 0.47
C PRO A 28 6.91 6.82 -0.59
N TYR A 29 6.21 6.84 -1.73
CA TYR A 29 6.50 5.93 -2.83
C TYR A 29 7.86 6.24 -3.47
N LEU A 30 8.63 5.18 -3.77
CA LEU A 30 10.06 5.28 -3.98
C LEU A 30 10.48 5.89 -5.34
N SER A 31 9.57 5.96 -6.31
CA SER A 31 9.87 6.53 -7.62
C SER A 31 10.26 8.02 -7.56
N LEU A 32 9.56 8.85 -6.78
CA LEU A 32 9.89 10.29 -6.73
C LEU A 32 11.26 10.53 -6.10
N PRO A 33 11.62 9.91 -4.96
CA PRO A 33 12.93 10.11 -4.34
C PRO A 33 14.11 9.69 -5.22
N TYR A 34 14.01 8.59 -5.97
CA TYR A 34 15.10 8.16 -6.88
C TYR A 34 15.25 9.11 -8.07
N LEU A 35 14.15 9.46 -8.74
CA LEU A 35 14.17 10.45 -9.82
C LEU A 35 14.72 11.80 -9.34
N THR A 36 14.26 12.25 -8.16
CA THR A 36 14.71 13.51 -7.55
C THR A 36 16.20 13.47 -7.24
N GLY A 37 16.67 12.40 -6.59
CA GLY A 37 18.09 12.23 -6.25
C GLY A 37 18.98 12.20 -7.50
N HIS A 38 18.55 11.49 -8.54
CA HIS A 38 19.26 11.41 -9.83
C HIS A 38 19.39 12.78 -10.49
N LEU A 39 18.26 13.45 -10.71
CA LEU A 39 18.21 14.72 -11.42
C LEU A 39 18.93 15.85 -10.65
N ARG A 40 18.81 15.91 -9.31
CA ARG A 40 19.51 16.90 -8.48
C ARG A 40 21.03 16.72 -8.52
N ARG A 41 21.53 15.48 -8.54
CA ARG A 41 22.97 15.21 -8.72
C ARG A 41 23.50 15.67 -10.09
N ARG A 42 22.63 15.79 -11.09
CA ARG A 42 22.94 16.37 -12.40
C ARG A 42 22.69 17.88 -12.48
N GLY A 43 22.50 18.55 -11.34
CA GLY A 43 22.33 20.00 -11.26
C GLY A 43 20.94 20.50 -11.67
N ARG A 44 19.96 19.61 -11.86
CA ARG A 44 18.58 19.99 -12.20
C ARG A 44 17.83 20.47 -10.97
N ARG A 45 17.04 21.54 -11.12
CA ARG A 45 16.12 22.02 -10.07
C ARG A 45 14.86 21.17 -10.09
N VAL A 46 14.69 20.33 -9.07
CA VAL A 46 13.56 19.40 -8.98
C VAL A 46 12.74 19.64 -7.72
N HIS A 47 11.41 19.71 -7.88
CA HIS A 47 10.46 19.63 -6.80
C HIS A 47 9.67 18.33 -6.92
N GLN A 48 9.38 17.69 -5.79
CA GLN A 48 8.57 16.48 -5.73
C GLN A 48 7.39 16.70 -4.79
N ALA A 49 6.22 16.22 -5.19
CA ALA A 49 4.99 16.36 -4.42
C ALA A 49 4.20 15.05 -4.47
N ASP A 50 3.90 14.51 -3.29
CA ASP A 50 3.01 13.37 -3.16
C ASP A 50 1.58 13.87 -2.90
N LEU A 51 0.76 13.87 -3.96
CA LEU A 51 -0.64 14.30 -3.87
C LEU A 51 -1.53 13.22 -3.23
N ASN A 52 -1.08 11.96 -3.14
CA ASN A 52 -1.80 10.90 -2.44
C ASN A 52 -1.92 11.20 -0.94
N ILE A 53 -0.84 11.71 -0.31
CA ILE A 53 -0.88 12.15 1.09
C ILE A 53 -1.29 13.62 1.23
N ALA A 54 -0.94 14.49 0.28
CA ALA A 54 -1.23 15.92 0.41
C ALA A 54 -2.74 16.23 0.37
N VAL A 55 -3.55 15.44 -0.35
CA VAL A 55 -5.02 15.58 -0.30
C VAL A 55 -5.56 15.27 1.09
N LEU A 56 -4.99 14.29 1.80
CA LEU A 56 -5.37 14.02 3.19
C LEU A 56 -4.98 15.19 4.11
N HIS A 57 -3.74 15.65 4.03
CA HIS A 57 -3.28 16.79 4.86
C HIS A 57 -4.10 18.05 4.57
N GLU A 58 -4.39 18.24 3.30
CA GLU A 58 -5.56 18.90 2.73
C GLU A 58 -6.75 19.09 3.67
N LEU A 59 -7.45 17.96 3.76
CA LEU A 59 -8.72 17.76 4.43
C LEU A 59 -8.59 17.85 5.94
N LEU A 60 -7.49 17.34 6.52
CA LEU A 60 -7.23 17.44 7.96
C LEU A 60 -7.02 18.89 8.44
N ARG A 61 -6.68 19.83 7.53
CA ARG A 61 -6.58 21.25 7.85
C ARG A 61 -7.92 21.98 7.79
N CYS A 62 -8.96 21.34 7.24
CA CYS A 62 -10.29 21.93 7.05
C CYS A 62 -11.39 20.99 7.59
N PRO A 63 -11.58 20.94 8.93
CA PRO A 63 -12.58 20.09 9.60
C PRO A 63 -14.00 20.23 9.05
N GLU A 64 -14.36 21.43 8.61
CA GLU A 64 -15.69 21.77 8.10
C GLU A 64 -16.04 20.96 6.85
N LEU A 65 -15.02 20.64 6.04
CA LEU A 65 -15.17 19.87 4.82
C LEU A 65 -15.54 18.41 5.07
N LEU A 66 -15.12 17.82 6.20
CA LEU A 66 -15.63 16.52 6.62
C LEU A 66 -17.06 16.64 7.10
N ALA A 67 -17.37 17.64 7.93
CA ALA A 67 -18.73 17.82 8.40
C ALA A 67 -19.72 17.98 7.23
N ASP A 68 -19.31 18.68 6.17
CA ASP A 68 -20.07 18.77 4.91
C ASP A 68 -20.18 17.45 4.16
N ALA A 69 -19.09 16.68 4.05
CA ALA A 69 -19.11 15.37 3.39
C ALA A 69 -20.01 14.37 4.12
N VAL A 70 -20.02 14.40 5.45
CA VAL A 70 -20.87 13.56 6.30
C VAL A 70 -22.33 13.97 6.15
N ARG A 71 -22.63 15.28 6.17
CA ARG A 71 -23.98 15.80 5.90
C ARG A 71 -24.47 15.50 4.49
N ALA A 72 -23.61 15.57 3.48
CA ALA A 72 -23.95 15.28 2.09
C ALA A 72 -24.21 13.78 1.84
N GLN A 73 -23.75 12.90 2.73
CA GLN A 73 -24.08 11.47 2.72
C GLN A 73 -25.40 11.15 3.42
N ASP A 74 -26.02 12.11 4.09
CA ASP A 74 -27.33 11.98 4.71
C ASP A 74 -28.40 12.28 3.64
N THR A 75 -28.76 11.25 2.86
CA THR A 75 -29.69 11.39 1.71
C THR A 75 -31.15 11.59 2.12
N GLY A 76 -31.44 11.85 3.40
CA GLY A 76 -32.80 12.06 3.94
C GLY A 76 -33.64 10.78 4.01
N ASP A 77 -33.08 9.63 3.64
CA ASP A 77 -33.60 8.32 3.97
C ASP A 77 -32.95 7.93 5.30
N GLU A 78 -33.72 7.58 6.32
CA GLU A 78 -33.21 7.02 7.57
C GLU A 78 -32.63 5.63 7.28
N GLY A 79 -31.51 5.58 6.54
CA GLY A 79 -30.87 4.35 6.12
C GLY A 79 -30.63 3.48 7.35
N THR A 80 -31.44 2.42 7.45
CA THR A 80 -31.40 1.45 8.56
C THR A 80 -30.23 0.49 8.41
N ALA A 81 -29.55 0.49 7.27
CA ALA A 81 -28.42 -0.39 7.00
C ALA A 81 -27.24 -0.13 7.95
N MET A 82 -26.63 -1.21 8.44
CA MET A 82 -25.41 -1.20 9.26
C MET A 82 -24.30 -0.30 8.69
N SER A 83 -24.14 -0.31 7.36
CA SER A 83 -23.09 0.47 6.68
C SER A 83 -23.30 1.97 6.85
N ASP A 84 -24.54 2.46 6.80
CA ASP A 84 -24.83 3.89 6.97
C ASP A 84 -24.68 4.32 8.42
N TRP A 85 -25.13 3.49 9.37
CA TRP A 85 -24.86 3.71 10.80
C TRP A 85 -23.36 3.77 11.09
N TYR A 86 -22.59 2.80 10.59
CA TYR A 86 -21.15 2.71 10.86
C TYR A 86 -20.41 3.95 10.35
N ARG A 87 -20.77 4.44 9.16
CA ARG A 87 -20.18 5.67 8.59
C ARG A 87 -20.46 6.89 9.46
N ARG A 88 -21.70 7.06 9.92
CA ARG A 88 -22.07 8.15 10.86
C ARG A 88 -21.28 8.04 12.16
N ALA A 89 -21.14 6.83 12.70
CA ALA A 89 -20.35 6.60 13.91
C ALA A 89 -18.86 6.94 13.73
N VAL A 90 -18.25 6.59 12.59
CA VAL A 90 -16.87 6.97 12.26
C VAL A 90 -16.75 8.50 12.14
N ALA A 91 -17.70 9.14 11.46
CA ALA A 91 -17.73 10.59 11.31
C ALA A 91 -17.79 11.32 12.66
N ASP A 92 -18.65 10.88 13.57
CA ASP A 92 -18.75 11.44 14.92
C ASP A 92 -17.44 11.31 15.69
N VAL A 93 -16.83 10.12 15.64
CA VAL A 93 -15.55 9.86 16.32
C VAL A 93 -14.44 10.73 15.73
N PHE A 94 -14.39 10.89 14.42
CA PHE A 94 -13.44 11.81 13.81
C PHE A 94 -13.70 13.25 14.26
N ALA A 95 -14.95 13.73 14.23
CA ALA A 95 -15.28 15.10 14.61
C ALA A 95 -14.88 15.40 16.06
N ALA A 96 -15.09 14.43 16.96
CA ALA A 96 -14.69 14.53 18.37
C ALA A 96 -13.16 14.59 18.56
N HIS A 97 -12.39 13.91 17.71
CA HIS A 97 -10.93 13.77 17.87
C HIS A 97 -10.08 14.42 16.77
N ILE A 98 -10.66 15.28 15.92
CA ILE A 98 -9.91 15.87 14.80
C ILE A 98 -8.68 16.66 15.25
N GLY A 99 -8.75 17.32 16.42
CA GLY A 99 -7.62 18.05 17.00
C GLY A 99 -6.42 17.14 17.28
N GLU A 100 -6.64 16.07 18.07
CA GLU A 100 -5.62 15.05 18.38
C GLU A 100 -5.11 14.35 17.11
N LEU A 101 -6.03 14.00 16.21
CA LEU A 101 -5.71 13.36 14.95
C LEU A 101 -4.82 14.23 14.08
N ARG A 102 -5.17 15.51 13.92
CA ARG A 102 -4.40 16.48 13.14
C ARG A 102 -3.02 16.68 13.73
N ALA A 103 -2.93 16.87 15.04
CA ALA A 103 -1.66 17.02 15.75
C ALA A 103 -0.77 15.79 15.55
N HIS A 104 -1.35 14.59 15.66
CA HIS A 104 -0.60 13.35 15.45
C HIS A 104 -0.20 13.12 13.99
N VAL A 105 -1.12 13.22 13.02
CA VAL A 105 -0.83 12.92 11.61
C VAL A 105 0.11 13.97 11.01
N LEU A 106 -0.10 15.26 11.28
CA LEU A 106 0.70 16.33 10.68
C LEU A 106 2.03 16.55 11.41
N HIS A 107 2.04 16.41 12.74
CA HIS A 107 3.18 16.82 13.57
C HIS A 107 3.76 15.70 14.44
N LYS A 108 3.17 14.49 14.42
CA LYS A 108 3.56 13.33 15.24
C LYS A 108 3.58 13.65 16.74
N GLU A 109 2.70 14.54 17.18
CA GLU A 109 2.43 14.78 18.59
C GLU A 109 1.74 13.57 19.24
N PRO A 110 1.84 13.38 20.56
CA PRO A 110 1.13 12.31 21.27
C PRO A 110 -0.38 12.37 20.99
N ALA A 111 -0.96 11.27 20.51
CA ALA A 111 -2.38 11.18 20.15
C ALA A 111 -3.31 10.95 21.36
N GLY A 112 -3.02 11.60 22.49
CA GLY A 112 -3.87 11.64 23.68
C GLY A 112 -4.56 10.31 24.02
N GLU A 113 -5.89 10.34 24.00
CA GLU A 113 -6.76 9.21 24.38
C GLU A 113 -6.81 8.13 23.28
N LEU A 114 -6.78 8.54 22.01
CA LEU A 114 -6.79 7.61 20.86
C LEU A 114 -5.57 6.67 20.89
N GLY A 115 -4.41 7.24 21.16
CA GLY A 115 -3.13 6.60 20.91
C GLY A 115 -2.78 6.53 19.41
N PRO A 116 -1.51 6.28 19.07
CA PRO A 116 -0.99 6.45 17.71
C PRO A 116 -1.65 5.54 16.66
N ASP A 117 -1.77 4.23 16.93
CA ASP A 117 -2.40 3.24 16.02
C ASP A 117 -3.84 3.63 15.65
N ARG A 118 -4.62 4.07 16.64
CA ARG A 118 -6.02 4.46 16.41
C ARG A 118 -6.12 5.78 15.67
N ALA A 119 -5.26 6.75 15.98
CA ALA A 119 -5.22 8.01 15.23
C ALA A 119 -4.92 7.76 13.75
N VAL A 120 -3.90 6.97 13.44
CA VAL A 120 -3.56 6.60 12.06
C VAL A 120 -4.74 5.92 11.34
N ARG A 121 -5.38 4.93 11.98
CA ARG A 121 -6.55 4.23 11.40
C ARG A 121 -7.74 5.14 11.18
N LEU A 122 -8.07 5.99 12.16
CA LEU A 122 -9.16 6.95 12.04
C LEU A 122 -8.90 7.95 10.92
N ALA A 123 -7.66 8.37 10.69
CA ALA A 123 -7.29 9.21 9.53
C ALA A 123 -7.60 8.52 8.20
N THR A 124 -7.27 7.23 8.09
CA THR A 124 -7.55 6.43 6.89
C THR A 124 -9.04 6.32 6.63
N LEU A 125 -9.82 5.94 7.65
CA LEU A 125 -11.27 5.80 7.56
C LEU A 125 -11.96 7.11 7.17
N ALA A 126 -11.57 8.22 7.80
CA ALA A 126 -12.15 9.52 7.49
C ALA A 126 -11.83 9.98 6.06
N LEU A 127 -10.63 9.69 5.55
CA LEU A 127 -10.32 9.93 4.16
C LEU A 127 -11.22 9.15 3.23
N GLU A 128 -11.41 7.86 3.50
CA GLU A 128 -12.27 6.98 2.69
C GLU A 128 -13.71 7.47 2.67
N LEU A 129 -14.23 7.96 3.80
CA LEU A 129 -15.53 8.63 3.86
C LEU A 129 -15.56 9.88 2.96
N LEU A 130 -14.53 10.72 3.00
CA LEU A 130 -14.44 11.98 2.27
C LEU A 130 -14.38 11.80 0.76
N VAL A 131 -13.63 10.79 0.31
CA VAL A 131 -13.42 10.55 -1.12
C VAL A 131 -14.46 9.62 -1.72
N ARG A 132 -15.35 9.06 -0.91
CA ARG A 132 -16.43 8.19 -1.35
C ARG A 132 -17.26 8.84 -2.45
N ASP A 133 -17.64 8.05 -3.44
CA ASP A 133 -18.47 8.45 -4.58
C ASP A 133 -17.89 9.61 -5.41
N THR A 134 -16.63 9.98 -5.16
CA THR A 134 -15.88 10.92 -5.98
C THR A 134 -15.17 10.23 -7.13
N PHE A 135 -14.73 11.01 -8.10
CA PHE A 135 -13.92 10.54 -9.22
C PHE A 135 -12.62 9.83 -8.77
N LEU A 136 -12.07 10.15 -7.59
CA LEU A 136 -10.78 9.62 -7.13
C LEU A 136 -10.82 8.14 -6.71
N VAL A 137 -11.99 7.62 -6.35
CA VAL A 137 -12.16 6.23 -5.87
C VAL A 137 -13.01 5.36 -6.80
N ARG A 138 -13.36 5.89 -7.97
CA ARG A 138 -14.09 5.11 -8.95
C ARG A 138 -13.19 4.01 -9.50
N THR A 139 -13.72 2.79 -9.57
CA THR A 139 -13.08 1.65 -10.22
C THR A 139 -13.36 1.68 -11.73
N TRP A 140 -12.40 1.19 -12.52
CA TRP A 140 -12.47 1.29 -13.98
C TRP A 140 -12.21 -0.08 -14.61
N GLU A 141 -13.14 -0.51 -15.46
CA GLU A 141 -13.07 -1.77 -16.20
C GLU A 141 -12.69 -1.56 -17.67
N ASP A 142 -12.48 -0.30 -18.09
CA ASP A 142 -12.18 0.07 -19.47
C ASP A 142 -11.39 1.38 -19.50
N LEU A 143 -10.32 1.41 -20.29
CA LEU A 143 -9.45 2.58 -20.40
C LEU A 143 -10.09 3.71 -21.20
N HIS A 144 -10.96 3.42 -22.17
CA HIS A 144 -11.60 4.45 -22.98
C HIS A 144 -12.60 5.27 -22.16
N ARG A 145 -13.47 4.60 -21.40
CA ARG A 145 -14.39 5.23 -20.45
C ARG A 145 -13.66 6.00 -19.35
N LEU A 146 -12.52 5.48 -18.89
CA LEU A 146 -11.67 6.20 -17.92
C LEU A 146 -11.16 7.51 -18.52
N ASP A 147 -10.57 7.48 -19.72
CA ASP A 147 -10.06 8.65 -20.44
C ASP A 147 -11.16 9.69 -20.69
N GLU A 148 -12.33 9.23 -21.16
CA GLU A 148 -13.49 10.09 -21.38
C GLU A 148 -13.97 10.75 -20.08
N ALA A 149 -14.10 9.97 -19.01
CA ALA A 149 -14.54 10.49 -17.74
C ALA A 149 -13.54 11.47 -17.12
N ALA A 150 -12.23 11.25 -17.30
CA ALA A 150 -11.19 12.19 -16.87
C ALA A 150 -11.31 13.53 -17.60
N ARG A 151 -11.55 13.53 -18.92
CA ARG A 151 -11.81 14.76 -19.70
C ARG A 151 -13.04 15.50 -19.19
N ARG A 152 -14.17 14.79 -19.05
CA ARG A 152 -15.42 15.36 -18.53
C ARG A 152 -15.25 15.92 -17.13
N ALA A 153 -14.51 15.24 -16.26
CA ALA A 153 -14.20 15.72 -14.92
C ALA A 153 -13.35 17.01 -14.94
N ALA A 154 -12.41 17.11 -15.89
CA ALA A 154 -11.60 18.31 -16.07
C ALA A 154 -12.41 19.54 -16.52
N ASP A 155 -13.51 19.33 -17.27
CA ASP A 155 -14.43 20.38 -17.74
C ASP A 155 -15.36 20.93 -16.66
N ARG A 156 -15.58 20.16 -15.59
CA ARG A 156 -16.44 20.61 -14.50
C ARG A 156 -15.67 21.62 -13.63
N PRO A 157 -16.31 22.71 -13.19
CA PRO A 157 -15.74 23.58 -12.17
C PRO A 157 -15.39 22.74 -10.92
N PRO A 158 -14.17 22.90 -10.34
CA PRO A 158 -13.77 22.12 -9.17
C PRO A 158 -14.78 22.19 -8.03
N ALA A 159 -15.37 23.37 -7.79
CA ALA A 159 -16.40 23.59 -6.76
C ALA A 159 -17.64 22.70 -6.91
N ALA A 160 -17.95 22.26 -8.13
CA ALA A 160 -19.07 21.35 -8.43
C ALA A 160 -18.67 19.86 -8.41
N SER A 161 -17.45 19.54 -8.00
CA SER A 161 -16.87 18.18 -8.10
C SER A 161 -16.60 17.53 -6.75
N GLY A 162 -17.04 18.16 -5.66
CA GLY A 162 -16.84 17.69 -4.29
C GLY A 162 -15.50 18.14 -3.69
N VAL A 163 -15.49 18.16 -2.36
CA VAL A 163 -14.37 18.65 -1.54
C VAL A 163 -12.99 18.08 -1.93
N PRO A 164 -12.82 16.76 -2.13
CA PRO A 164 -11.49 16.21 -2.41
C PRO A 164 -10.93 16.69 -3.76
N LEU A 165 -11.79 16.86 -4.77
CA LEU A 165 -11.39 17.35 -6.08
C LEU A 165 -11.05 18.84 -6.05
N VAL A 166 -11.78 19.65 -5.27
CA VAL A 166 -11.42 21.05 -4.99
C VAL A 166 -10.03 21.12 -4.36
N SER A 167 -9.79 20.29 -3.34
CA SER A 167 -8.52 20.23 -2.62
C SER A 167 -7.38 19.84 -3.56
N LEU A 168 -7.57 18.78 -4.35
CA LEU A 168 -6.59 18.32 -5.34
C LEU A 168 -6.30 19.41 -6.39
N HIS A 169 -7.34 20.04 -6.96
CA HIS A 169 -7.17 21.11 -7.95
C HIS A 169 -6.39 22.29 -7.36
N ARG A 170 -6.70 22.71 -6.12
CA ARG A 170 -5.98 23.80 -5.43
C ARG A 170 -4.51 23.44 -5.18
N LEU A 171 -4.23 22.18 -4.81
CA LEU A 171 -2.85 21.70 -4.64
C LEU A 171 -2.09 21.74 -5.98
N VAL A 172 -2.68 21.25 -7.07
CA VAL A 172 -2.09 21.28 -8.41
C VAL A 172 -1.83 22.72 -8.87
N ALA A 173 -2.83 23.60 -8.79
CA ALA A 173 -2.70 25.00 -9.17
C ALA A 173 -1.63 25.72 -8.32
N GLY A 174 -1.61 25.46 -7.01
CA GLY A 174 -0.61 26.02 -6.10
C GLY A 174 0.81 25.56 -6.41
N LEU A 175 1.00 24.28 -6.77
CA LEU A 175 2.31 23.76 -7.19
C LEU A 175 2.77 24.41 -8.51
N LEU A 176 1.89 24.50 -9.50
CA LEU A 176 2.21 25.14 -10.78
C LEU A 176 2.56 26.62 -10.61
N GLY A 177 1.78 27.35 -9.81
CA GLY A 177 2.01 28.77 -9.53
C GLY A 177 3.33 29.05 -8.80
N ARG A 178 3.66 28.22 -7.80
CA ARG A 178 4.90 28.36 -7.00
C ARG A 178 6.16 27.96 -7.75
N HIS A 179 6.12 26.90 -8.54
CA HIS A 179 7.32 26.27 -9.12
C HIS A 179 7.51 26.54 -10.61
N ARG A 180 6.46 26.94 -11.33
CA ARG A 180 6.48 27.25 -12.77
C ARG A 180 7.31 26.24 -13.59
N PRO A 181 7.00 24.93 -13.49
CA PRO A 181 7.87 23.88 -14.00
C PRO A 181 7.98 23.91 -15.53
N ARG A 182 9.14 23.51 -16.07
CA ARG A 182 9.27 23.23 -17.51
C ARG A 182 8.63 21.90 -17.88
N VAL A 183 8.77 20.91 -17.00
CA VAL A 183 8.22 19.56 -17.14
C VAL A 183 7.46 19.17 -15.88
N VAL A 184 6.28 18.59 -16.04
CA VAL A 184 5.55 17.86 -15.00
C VAL A 184 5.64 16.36 -15.30
N GLY A 185 6.24 15.60 -14.39
CA GLY A 185 6.31 14.14 -14.44
C GLY A 185 5.30 13.52 -13.48
N LEU A 186 4.34 12.77 -13.99
CA LEU A 186 3.34 12.05 -13.19
C LEU A 186 3.77 10.58 -13.05
N SER A 187 4.10 10.16 -11.83
CA SER A 187 4.50 8.79 -11.53
C SER A 187 3.28 7.93 -11.20
N VAL A 188 2.80 7.15 -12.17
CA VAL A 188 1.63 6.28 -12.08
C VAL A 188 2.05 4.84 -11.78
N ALA A 189 2.16 4.51 -10.49
CA ALA A 189 2.58 3.19 -10.02
C ALA A 189 1.42 2.19 -9.94
N PHE A 190 0.25 2.65 -9.50
CA PHE A 190 -0.93 1.81 -9.27
C PHE A 190 -2.02 2.10 -10.30
N PHE A 191 -2.83 1.10 -10.65
CA PHE A 191 -3.89 1.25 -11.65
C PHE A 191 -4.90 2.34 -11.25
N SER A 192 -5.24 2.43 -9.96
CA SER A 192 -6.12 3.46 -9.41
C SER A 192 -5.63 4.90 -9.64
N GLN A 193 -4.34 5.11 -9.91
CA GLN A 193 -3.77 6.43 -10.17
C GLN A 193 -3.99 6.89 -11.61
N LEU A 194 -4.38 6.03 -12.55
CA LEU A 194 -4.52 6.41 -13.96
C LEU A 194 -5.55 7.53 -14.13
N ALA A 195 -6.77 7.35 -13.63
CA ALA A 195 -7.83 8.35 -13.75
C ALA A 195 -7.44 9.72 -13.16
N PRO A 196 -6.99 9.82 -11.91
CA PRO A 196 -6.53 11.09 -11.35
C PRO A 196 -5.26 11.63 -12.03
N ALA A 197 -4.35 10.79 -12.53
CA ALA A 197 -3.21 11.28 -13.32
C ALA A 197 -3.66 11.95 -14.62
N LEU A 198 -4.62 11.37 -15.35
CA LEU A 198 -5.18 11.97 -16.56
C LEU A 198 -5.94 13.27 -16.26
N LEU A 199 -6.68 13.31 -15.15
CA LEU A 199 -7.34 14.53 -14.67
C LEU A 199 -6.32 15.63 -14.36
N ILE A 200 -5.26 15.31 -13.62
CA ILE A 200 -4.18 16.25 -13.32
C ILE A 200 -3.49 16.73 -14.60
N ALA A 201 -3.20 15.84 -15.56
CA ALA A 201 -2.62 16.20 -16.85
C ALA A 201 -3.51 17.19 -17.62
N ALA A 202 -4.83 16.94 -17.64
CA ALA A 202 -5.79 17.85 -18.26
C ALA A 202 -5.82 19.22 -17.58
N TRP A 203 -5.78 19.28 -16.24
CA TRP A 203 -5.71 20.56 -15.52
C TRP A 203 -4.38 21.29 -15.75
N VAL A 204 -3.24 20.60 -15.71
CA VAL A 204 -1.93 21.19 -16.00
C VAL A 204 -1.94 21.81 -17.40
N ARG A 205 -2.51 21.11 -18.39
CA ARG A 205 -2.59 21.63 -19.76
C ARG A 205 -3.41 22.92 -19.87
N ARG A 206 -4.47 23.07 -19.06
CA ARG A 206 -5.31 24.27 -19.03
C ARG A 206 -4.66 25.42 -18.27
N LEU A 207 -4.05 25.12 -17.12
CA LEU A 207 -3.49 26.10 -16.20
C LEU A 207 -2.10 26.58 -16.61
N ALA A 208 -1.32 25.75 -17.31
CA ALA A 208 0.06 26.03 -17.71
C ALA A 208 0.36 25.39 -19.09
N PRO A 209 -0.19 25.93 -20.19
CA PRO A 209 -0.19 25.28 -21.51
C PRO A 209 1.21 25.03 -22.10
N ASP A 210 2.22 25.80 -21.70
CA ASP A 210 3.62 25.63 -22.14
C ASP A 210 4.39 24.55 -21.38
N THR A 211 3.85 24.07 -20.25
CA THR A 211 4.45 23.00 -19.45
C THR A 211 4.38 21.69 -20.20
N ARG A 212 5.50 20.98 -20.29
CA ARG A 212 5.52 19.63 -20.86
C ARG A 212 5.06 18.61 -19.83
N ILE A 213 4.30 17.62 -20.26
CA ILE A 213 3.69 16.62 -19.39
C ILE A 213 4.19 15.23 -19.81
N CYS A 214 4.71 14.47 -18.85
CA CYS A 214 5.05 13.07 -19.04
C CYS A 214 4.39 12.18 -18.00
N LEU A 215 3.88 11.03 -18.44
CA LEU A 215 3.46 9.96 -17.56
C LEU A 215 4.56 8.90 -17.52
N GLY A 216 4.92 8.43 -16.32
CA GLY A 216 5.81 7.29 -16.13
C GLY A 216 5.32 6.37 -15.02
N GLY A 217 6.10 5.35 -14.69
CA GLY A 217 5.77 4.37 -13.66
C GLY A 217 5.15 3.09 -14.21
N GLN A 218 4.87 2.15 -13.31
CA GLN A 218 4.53 0.77 -13.67
C GLN A 218 3.32 0.67 -14.60
N GLN A 219 2.27 1.45 -14.39
CA GLN A 219 1.09 1.36 -15.26
C GLN A 219 1.36 1.88 -16.67
N VAL A 220 2.29 2.83 -16.80
CA VAL A 220 2.76 3.28 -18.11
C VAL A 220 3.62 2.21 -18.76
N MET A 221 4.55 1.58 -18.03
CA MET A 221 5.32 0.45 -18.54
C MET A 221 4.41 -0.66 -19.12
N LEU A 222 3.41 -1.09 -18.35
CA LEU A 222 2.52 -2.17 -18.72
C LEU A 222 1.56 -1.83 -19.86
N ARG A 223 1.19 -0.55 -20.03
CA ARG A 223 0.03 -0.14 -20.85
C ARG A 223 0.33 0.99 -21.84
N HIS A 224 1.59 1.36 -22.06
CA HIS A 224 1.96 2.52 -22.87
C HIS A 224 1.30 2.54 -24.25
N ASP A 225 1.22 1.41 -24.96
CA ASP A 225 0.57 1.36 -26.27
C ASP A 225 -0.94 1.62 -26.19
N ALA A 226 -1.62 1.05 -25.20
CA ALA A 226 -3.05 1.32 -24.98
C ALA A 226 -3.29 2.78 -24.60
N LEU A 227 -2.47 3.33 -23.70
CA LEU A 227 -2.54 4.73 -23.27
C LEU A 227 -2.26 5.70 -24.43
N ALA A 228 -1.28 5.41 -25.30
CA ALA A 228 -0.92 6.25 -26.44
C ALA A 228 -2.03 6.38 -27.51
N ARG A 229 -2.99 5.44 -27.52
CA ARG A 229 -4.18 5.46 -28.39
C ARG A 229 -5.35 6.25 -27.80
N LEU A 230 -5.34 6.54 -26.50
CA LEU A 230 -6.45 7.26 -25.86
C LEU A 230 -6.46 8.73 -26.30
N PRO A 231 -7.60 9.26 -26.80
CA PRO A 231 -7.62 10.63 -27.32
C PRO A 231 -7.22 11.68 -26.28
N GLY A 232 -7.66 11.53 -25.02
CA GLY A 232 -7.38 12.53 -23.97
C GLY A 232 -5.91 12.53 -23.57
N VAL A 233 -5.27 11.35 -23.57
CA VAL A 233 -3.82 11.23 -23.43
C VAL A 233 -3.11 11.95 -24.57
N ARG A 234 -3.49 11.72 -25.83
CA ARG A 234 -2.86 12.38 -27.00
C ARG A 234 -3.04 13.90 -27.00
N GLU A 235 -4.16 14.39 -26.46
CA GLU A 235 -4.46 15.82 -26.38
C GLU A 235 -3.67 16.53 -25.28
N THR A 236 -3.37 15.84 -24.18
CA THR A 236 -2.85 16.46 -22.96
C THR A 236 -1.39 16.12 -22.65
N VAL A 237 -0.92 14.91 -22.94
CA VAL A 237 0.38 14.37 -22.56
C VAL A 237 1.38 14.49 -23.72
N ASP A 238 2.61 14.90 -23.45
CA ASP A 238 3.67 15.06 -24.46
C ASP A 238 4.54 13.80 -24.61
N ALA A 239 4.68 13.00 -23.55
CA ALA A 239 5.47 11.77 -23.57
C ALA A 239 4.98 10.72 -22.56
N LEU A 240 5.10 9.44 -22.93
CA LEU A 240 5.00 8.31 -22.01
C LEU A 240 6.40 7.74 -21.77
N CYS A 241 6.76 7.48 -20.52
CA CYS A 241 8.01 6.84 -20.13
C CYS A 241 7.72 5.40 -19.66
N PRO A 242 7.73 4.40 -20.57
CA PRO A 242 7.53 3.00 -20.19
C PRO A 242 8.76 2.36 -19.54
N THR A 243 9.84 3.10 -19.34
CA THR A 243 11.12 2.62 -18.78
C THR A 243 11.44 3.34 -17.47
N ALA A 244 12.59 3.00 -16.86
CA ALA A 244 13.16 3.76 -15.73
C ALA A 244 13.36 5.23 -16.15
N GLY A 245 12.83 6.18 -15.37
CA GLY A 245 12.67 7.57 -15.79
C GLY A 245 13.88 8.47 -15.58
N GLU A 246 14.93 7.99 -14.91
CA GLU A 246 16.11 8.76 -14.53
C GLU A 246 16.84 9.36 -15.74
N GLU A 247 17.31 8.51 -16.65
CA GLU A 247 17.98 8.96 -17.88
C GLU A 247 17.01 9.61 -18.88
N PRO A 248 15.81 9.06 -19.16
CA PRO A 248 14.84 9.71 -20.06
C PRO A 248 14.52 11.15 -19.66
N LEU A 249 14.25 11.43 -18.38
CA LEU A 249 13.93 12.79 -17.93
C LEU A 249 15.16 13.70 -17.97
N GLU A 250 16.34 13.20 -17.56
CA GLU A 250 17.59 13.96 -17.65
C GLU A 250 17.86 14.41 -19.09
N ARG A 251 17.83 13.45 -20.02
CA ARG A 251 18.13 13.69 -21.44
C ARG A 251 17.05 14.53 -22.12
N TRP A 252 15.80 14.44 -21.67
CA TRP A 252 14.77 15.34 -22.16
C TRP A 252 15.01 16.79 -21.72
N LEU A 253 15.45 17.01 -20.48
CA LEU A 253 15.84 18.35 -20.04
C LEU A 253 17.06 18.88 -20.83
N ASP A 254 18.05 18.02 -21.09
CA ASP A 254 19.19 18.34 -21.95
C ASP A 254 18.72 18.78 -23.34
N ALA A 255 17.73 18.09 -23.90
CA ALA A 255 17.15 18.43 -25.20
C ALA A 255 16.35 19.73 -25.18
N LEU A 256 15.62 20.01 -24.10
CA LEU A 256 14.93 21.29 -23.91
C LEU A 256 15.91 22.46 -23.70
N ASP A 257 17.14 22.19 -23.27
CA ASP A 257 18.24 23.16 -23.21
C ASP A 257 18.98 23.31 -24.55
N GLY A 258 18.66 22.49 -25.55
CA GLY A 258 19.32 22.47 -26.86
C GLY A 258 20.71 21.84 -26.83
N THR A 259 21.07 21.15 -25.75
CA THR A 259 22.39 20.50 -25.62
C THR A 259 22.47 19.18 -26.37
N VAL A 260 21.32 18.53 -26.59
CA VAL A 260 21.21 17.29 -27.39
C VAL A 260 19.92 17.30 -28.23
N PRO A 261 19.89 16.59 -29.37
CA PRO A 261 18.66 16.43 -30.14
C PRO A 261 17.56 15.68 -29.38
N LEU A 262 16.29 16.04 -29.59
CA LEU A 262 15.15 15.30 -29.03
C LEU A 262 15.10 13.84 -29.50
N ALA A 263 15.66 13.54 -30.67
CA ALA A 263 15.77 12.19 -31.20
C ALA A 263 16.67 11.27 -30.37
N ASP A 264 17.60 11.85 -29.60
CA ASP A 264 18.60 11.12 -28.81
C ASP A 264 18.17 10.89 -27.36
N VAL A 265 16.96 11.34 -26.99
CA VAL A 265 16.39 11.11 -25.66
C VAL A 265 15.89 9.66 -25.58
N PRO A 266 16.45 8.80 -24.73
CA PRO A 266 16.08 7.39 -24.69
C PRO A 266 14.79 7.14 -23.90
N GLY A 267 14.20 5.96 -24.06
CA GLY A 267 13.18 5.40 -23.17
C GLY A 267 11.82 6.10 -23.18
N MET A 268 11.63 7.13 -24.02
CA MET A 268 10.39 7.88 -24.19
C MET A 268 9.58 7.42 -25.39
N THR A 269 8.27 7.44 -25.24
CA THR A 269 7.28 7.36 -26.31
C THR A 269 6.70 8.75 -26.49
N TRP A 270 7.05 9.43 -27.58
CA TRP A 270 6.61 10.79 -27.85
C TRP A 270 5.19 10.82 -28.42
N LEU A 271 4.37 11.74 -27.88
CA LEU A 271 2.98 11.96 -28.30
C LEU A 271 2.82 13.38 -28.90
N PRO A 272 3.26 13.59 -30.15
CA PRO A 272 3.10 14.89 -30.80
C PRO A 272 1.62 15.21 -31.02
N ARG A 273 1.26 16.47 -30.75
CA ARG A 273 -0.13 16.96 -30.81
C ARG A 273 -0.66 17.12 -32.24
N SER A 274 0.21 17.12 -33.25
CA SER A 274 -0.15 17.24 -34.67
C SER A 274 0.74 16.38 -35.58
N GLY A 275 0.11 15.67 -36.52
CA GLY A 275 0.70 15.24 -37.81
C GLY A 275 1.68 14.06 -37.81
N ALA A 276 2.27 13.66 -36.68
CA ALA A 276 3.18 12.52 -36.63
C ALA A 276 2.62 11.36 -35.78
N GLY A 277 2.87 10.12 -36.23
CA GLY A 277 2.62 8.92 -35.45
C GLY A 277 3.46 8.89 -34.17
N GLN A 278 3.11 7.99 -33.26
CA GLN A 278 3.93 7.71 -32.07
C GLN A 278 5.37 7.41 -32.48
N ARG A 279 6.35 7.98 -31.75
CA ARG A 279 7.77 7.65 -31.93
C ARG A 279 8.35 7.08 -30.65
N THR A 280 8.73 5.81 -30.70
CA THR A 280 9.49 5.15 -29.64
C THR A 280 10.95 5.52 -29.78
N ALA A 281 11.55 6.02 -28.70
CA ALA A 281 12.92 6.48 -28.69
C ALA A 281 13.93 5.33 -28.44
N PRO A 282 15.25 5.59 -28.53
CA PRO A 282 16.28 4.59 -28.27
C PRO A 282 16.18 3.93 -26.88
N ALA A 283 16.84 2.80 -26.69
CA ALA A 283 16.88 2.13 -25.39
C ALA A 283 17.64 2.94 -24.33
N VAL A 284 17.20 2.82 -23.08
CA VAL A 284 17.90 3.36 -21.89
C VAL A 284 19.26 2.67 -21.74
N THR A 285 20.29 3.46 -21.40
CA THR A 285 21.67 3.00 -21.20
C THR A 285 22.12 3.05 -19.75
N LEU A 286 21.44 3.84 -18.91
CA LEU A 286 21.73 3.98 -17.48
C LEU A 286 21.59 2.63 -16.77
N ARG A 287 22.63 2.24 -16.07
CA ARG A 287 22.64 1.02 -15.27
C ARG A 287 22.37 1.31 -13.81
N PHE A 288 21.86 0.31 -13.10
CA PHE A 288 21.59 0.42 -11.66
C PHE A 288 22.82 0.85 -10.86
N ARG A 289 24.00 0.33 -11.21
CA ARG A 289 25.27 0.69 -10.56
C ARG A 289 25.64 2.18 -10.74
N ASP A 290 25.02 2.87 -11.69
CA ASP A 290 25.26 4.29 -11.94
C ASP A 290 24.19 5.16 -11.25
N LEU A 291 23.22 4.54 -10.56
CA LEU A 291 22.25 5.21 -9.69
C LEU A 291 22.88 5.51 -8.32
N GLY A 292 22.59 6.71 -7.83
CA GLY A 292 22.90 7.10 -6.46
C GLY A 292 21.71 6.93 -5.52
N PRO A 293 21.83 7.36 -4.25
CA PRO A 293 20.80 7.17 -3.23
C PRO A 293 19.51 7.96 -3.55
N PRO A 294 18.35 7.53 -3.00
CA PRO A 294 17.11 8.31 -3.06
C PRO A 294 17.23 9.60 -2.24
N ASP A 295 16.54 10.64 -2.70
CA ASP A 295 16.43 11.93 -2.00
C ASP A 295 14.97 12.19 -1.59
N PHE A 296 14.68 12.04 -0.29
CA PHE A 296 13.35 12.28 0.27
C PHE A 296 13.06 13.76 0.59
N THR A 297 14.02 14.66 0.35
CA THR A 297 13.91 16.08 0.68
C THR A 297 12.76 16.73 -0.10
N GLY A 298 11.85 17.35 0.63
CA GLY A 298 10.64 17.99 0.09
C GLY A 298 9.36 17.16 0.29
N LEU A 299 9.47 15.87 0.63
CA LEU A 299 8.31 15.06 0.99
C LEU A 299 8.01 15.16 2.50
N PRO A 300 6.73 15.14 2.90
CA PRO A 300 6.34 15.20 4.32
C PRO A 300 6.47 13.81 4.96
N PHE A 301 7.62 13.14 4.84
CA PHE A 301 7.79 11.73 5.22
C PHE A 301 7.46 11.43 6.70
N ARG A 302 7.53 12.43 7.58
CA ARG A 302 7.10 12.32 8.99
C ARG A 302 5.58 12.36 9.16
N SER A 303 4.82 12.79 8.17
CA SER A 303 3.36 12.97 8.25
C SER A 303 2.59 11.93 7.42
N TYR A 304 3.27 10.85 6.99
CA TYR A 304 2.61 9.68 6.42
C TYR A 304 1.90 8.88 7.52
N LEU A 305 0.93 8.07 7.11
CA LEU A 305 0.06 7.28 7.96
C LEU A 305 0.75 6.03 8.54
N ASN A 306 1.99 6.13 8.99
CA ASN A 306 2.67 5.07 9.72
C ASN A 306 2.82 5.41 11.21
N ASP A 307 2.87 4.35 12.03
CA ASP A 307 3.17 4.47 13.46
C ASP A 307 4.63 4.85 13.71
N ALA A 308 5.51 4.42 12.81
CA ALA A 308 6.94 4.70 12.85
C ALA A 308 7.44 5.05 11.45
N LEU A 309 8.41 5.97 11.37
CA LEU A 309 9.02 6.38 10.12
C LEU A 309 9.72 5.20 9.44
N GLU A 310 9.11 4.67 8.40
CA GLU A 310 9.66 3.67 7.49
C GLU A 310 9.93 4.29 6.13
N LEU A 311 11.14 4.08 5.60
CA LEU A 311 11.55 4.57 4.29
C LEU A 311 12.15 3.44 3.47
N ALA A 312 11.90 3.48 2.16
CA ALA A 312 12.33 2.44 1.26
C ALA A 312 13.66 2.75 0.57
N VAL A 313 14.39 1.69 0.21
CA VAL A 313 15.51 1.68 -0.73
C VAL A 313 15.33 0.50 -1.68
N VAL A 314 16.00 0.53 -2.83
CA VAL A 314 16.12 -0.65 -3.71
C VAL A 314 17.57 -1.11 -3.77
N SER A 315 17.75 -2.40 -3.95
CA SER A 315 19.05 -3.05 -4.16
C SER A 315 19.22 -3.55 -5.60
N CYS A 316 18.13 -3.65 -6.36
CA CYS A 316 18.12 -4.10 -7.73
C CYS A 316 17.00 -3.46 -8.57
N VAL A 317 17.06 -3.72 -9.88
CA VAL A 317 15.97 -3.50 -10.82
C VAL A 317 15.65 -4.83 -11.50
N GLY A 318 14.37 -5.21 -11.43
CA GLY A 318 13.90 -6.51 -11.87
C GLY A 318 14.18 -7.62 -10.86
N CYS A 319 13.85 -8.85 -11.24
CA CYS A 319 13.95 -10.02 -10.37
C CYS A 319 14.94 -11.03 -10.95
N TYR A 320 15.94 -11.43 -10.16
CA TYR A 320 16.93 -12.42 -10.59
C TYR A 320 16.31 -13.79 -10.90
N TRP A 321 15.17 -14.13 -10.27
CA TRP A 321 14.44 -15.37 -10.57
C TRP A 321 13.74 -15.29 -11.93
N GLY A 322 13.10 -14.16 -12.20
CA GLY A 322 12.80 -13.76 -13.56
C GLY A 322 11.84 -14.66 -14.34
N ARG A 323 11.04 -15.53 -13.68
CA ARG A 323 10.33 -16.63 -14.38
C ARG A 323 8.87 -16.87 -14.01
N CYS A 324 8.37 -16.34 -12.90
CA CYS A 324 7.01 -16.62 -12.44
C CYS A 324 5.95 -16.28 -13.49
N ALA A 325 5.02 -17.21 -13.75
CA ALA A 325 4.05 -17.11 -14.84
C ALA A 325 3.13 -15.87 -14.73
N PHE A 326 2.65 -15.58 -13.51
CA PHE A 326 1.75 -14.48 -13.21
C PHE A 326 2.42 -13.10 -13.13
N CYS A 327 3.76 -13.04 -13.05
CA CYS A 327 4.43 -11.80 -12.72
C CYS A 327 4.50 -10.86 -13.94
N SER A 328 3.95 -9.65 -13.78
CA SER A 328 4.05 -8.54 -14.73
C SER A 328 5.23 -7.58 -14.44
N TYR A 329 5.90 -7.76 -13.29
CA TYR A 329 6.94 -6.87 -12.77
C TYR A 329 8.35 -7.40 -13.07
N GLY A 330 8.71 -8.52 -12.43
CA GLY A 330 10.09 -8.97 -12.26
C GLY A 330 10.86 -9.34 -13.54
N ASN A 331 10.18 -9.47 -14.69
CA ASN A 331 10.77 -9.92 -15.96
C ASN A 331 10.71 -8.86 -17.06
N ARG A 332 10.09 -7.71 -16.79
CA ARG A 332 9.64 -6.80 -17.86
C ARG A 332 10.06 -5.35 -17.66
N SER A 333 10.54 -4.97 -16.46
CA SER A 333 11.23 -3.68 -16.27
C SER A 333 12.48 -3.55 -17.13
N LEU A 334 13.06 -4.69 -17.55
CA LEU A 334 14.17 -4.79 -18.48
C LEU A 334 13.97 -6.01 -19.41
N PRO A 335 14.64 -6.09 -20.57
CA PRO A 335 14.60 -7.27 -21.45
C PRO A 335 14.86 -8.58 -20.70
N GLN A 336 14.30 -9.69 -21.20
CA GLN A 336 14.48 -11.00 -20.55
C GLN A 336 15.98 -11.32 -20.35
N GLY A 337 16.37 -11.64 -19.11
CA GLY A 337 17.76 -11.95 -18.73
C GLY A 337 18.62 -10.77 -18.29
N SER A 338 18.07 -9.55 -18.21
CA SER A 338 18.84 -8.33 -17.89
C SER A 338 18.63 -7.80 -16.46
N TYR A 339 18.60 -8.68 -15.47
CA TYR A 339 18.62 -8.30 -14.05
C TYR A 339 19.84 -7.43 -13.71
N GLN A 340 19.64 -6.37 -12.94
CA GLN A 340 20.72 -5.51 -12.46
C GLN A 340 20.61 -5.34 -10.94
N GLN A 341 21.76 -5.37 -10.26
CA GLN A 341 21.84 -5.15 -8.81
C GLN A 341 23.00 -4.24 -8.46
N GLY A 342 22.91 -3.60 -7.30
CA GLY A 342 23.98 -2.78 -6.75
C GLY A 342 25.09 -3.62 -6.15
N THR A 343 26.19 -2.94 -5.83
CA THR A 343 27.20 -3.50 -4.93
C THR A 343 26.77 -3.32 -3.47
N ALA A 344 27.32 -4.15 -2.57
CA ALA A 344 27.08 -4.01 -1.13
C ALA A 344 27.42 -2.60 -0.61
N VAL A 345 28.48 -1.98 -1.15
CA VAL A 345 28.88 -0.61 -0.80
C VAL A 345 27.83 0.41 -1.22
N GLN A 346 27.33 0.32 -2.45
CA GLN A 346 26.31 1.26 -2.96
C GLN A 346 25.00 1.17 -2.18
N ILE A 347 24.58 -0.04 -1.82
CA ILE A 347 23.38 -0.24 -0.99
C ILE A 347 23.62 0.31 0.41
N ALA A 348 24.81 0.10 0.99
CA ALA A 348 25.17 0.68 2.27
C ALA A 348 25.19 2.23 2.24
N ASP A 349 25.67 2.83 1.15
CA ASP A 349 25.64 4.28 0.93
C ASP A 349 24.20 4.81 0.85
N ALA A 350 23.30 4.08 0.17
CA ALA A 350 21.88 4.42 0.12
C ALA A 350 21.20 4.35 1.49
N VAL A 351 21.41 3.27 2.24
CA VAL A 351 20.89 3.12 3.60
C VAL A 351 21.43 4.21 4.51
N GLU A 352 22.74 4.48 4.47
CA GLU A 352 23.37 5.54 5.26
C GLU A 352 22.80 6.92 4.94
N SER A 353 22.68 7.26 3.65
CA SER A 353 22.10 8.52 3.19
C SER A 353 20.69 8.71 3.74
N VAL A 354 19.83 7.69 3.61
CA VAL A 354 18.45 7.74 4.09
C VAL A 354 18.39 7.88 5.61
N VAL A 355 19.18 7.07 6.35
CA VAL A 355 19.21 7.13 7.82
C VAL A 355 19.71 8.48 8.33
N ARG A 356 20.78 9.02 7.76
CA ARG A 356 21.34 10.32 8.18
C ARG A 356 20.42 11.48 7.83
N ALA A 357 19.80 11.48 6.65
CA ALA A 357 18.95 12.58 6.20
C ALA A 357 17.61 12.64 6.96
N THR A 358 17.08 11.50 7.40
CA THR A 358 15.70 11.42 7.91
C THR A 358 15.61 11.04 9.39
N GLY A 359 16.65 10.39 9.92
CA GLY A 359 16.66 9.82 11.26
C GLY A 359 15.85 8.53 11.37
N THR A 360 15.46 7.88 10.26
CA THR A 360 14.77 6.59 10.33
C THR A 360 15.58 5.53 11.09
N ARG A 361 14.87 4.58 11.70
CA ARG A 361 15.43 3.37 12.35
C ARG A 361 14.96 2.08 11.69
N TYR A 362 14.14 2.20 10.65
CA TYR A 362 13.63 1.07 9.88
C TYR A 362 13.69 1.39 8.38
N VAL A 363 14.32 0.50 7.62
CA VAL A 363 14.42 0.60 6.16
C VAL A 363 13.73 -0.58 5.49
N SER A 364 12.89 -0.29 4.50
CA SER A 364 12.26 -1.31 3.65
C SER A 364 13.11 -1.52 2.39
N VAL A 365 13.56 -2.74 2.11
CA VAL A 365 14.16 -3.08 0.82
C VAL A 365 13.04 -3.44 -0.14
N ALA A 366 12.68 -2.51 -1.01
CA ALA A 366 11.48 -2.55 -1.86
C ALA A 366 11.74 -3.21 -3.22
N ASP A 367 12.54 -4.27 -3.25
CA ASP A 367 12.83 -5.04 -4.46
C ASP A 367 11.65 -5.94 -4.87
N GLU A 368 11.59 -6.36 -6.14
CA GLU A 368 10.64 -7.38 -6.59
C GLU A 368 10.95 -8.76 -5.99
N ASN A 369 12.24 -9.08 -5.85
CA ASN A 369 12.74 -10.21 -5.05
C ASN A 369 14.17 -9.88 -4.60
N THR A 370 14.36 -9.80 -3.30
CA THR A 370 15.60 -9.35 -2.68
C THR A 370 16.66 -10.44 -2.74
N ASN A 371 17.87 -10.10 -3.19
CA ASN A 371 19.02 -10.99 -3.04
C ASN A 371 19.52 -10.94 -1.58
N LEU A 372 19.11 -11.92 -0.77
CA LEU A 372 19.39 -11.93 0.67
C LEU A 372 20.88 -11.94 1.02
N ARG A 373 21.72 -12.60 0.20
CA ARG A 373 23.18 -12.62 0.41
C ARG A 373 23.81 -11.25 0.17
N LEU A 374 23.34 -10.54 -0.86
CA LEU A 374 23.78 -9.17 -1.15
C LEU A 374 23.38 -8.22 -0.01
N ILE A 375 22.12 -8.29 0.44
CA ILE A 375 21.64 -7.45 1.54
C ILE A 375 22.36 -7.76 2.85
N LEU A 376 22.62 -9.02 3.18
CA LEU A 376 23.42 -9.37 4.35
C LEU A 376 24.78 -8.64 4.32
N ASN A 377 25.49 -8.68 3.18
CA ASN A 377 26.78 -8.01 3.03
C ASN A 377 26.67 -6.47 3.07
N ALA A 378 25.64 -5.90 2.46
CA ALA A 378 25.38 -4.46 2.53
C ALA A 378 25.12 -4.02 3.98
N MET A 379 24.29 -4.74 4.73
CA MET A 379 23.94 -4.40 6.10
C MET A 379 25.10 -4.65 7.08
N ARG A 380 26.01 -5.60 6.79
CA ARG A 380 27.32 -5.69 7.47
C ARG A 380 28.13 -4.42 7.27
N ALA A 381 28.20 -3.90 6.05
CA ALA A 381 28.91 -2.65 5.76
C ALA A 381 28.25 -1.44 6.45
N VAL A 382 26.92 -1.34 6.47
CA VAL A 382 26.18 -0.32 7.24
C VAL A 382 26.54 -0.42 8.74
N ARG A 383 26.56 -1.63 9.29
CA ARG A 383 26.90 -1.87 10.71
C ARG A 383 28.34 -1.48 11.03
N ALA A 384 29.28 -1.74 10.11
CA ALA A 384 30.69 -1.36 10.25
C ALA A 384 30.90 0.16 10.28
N ARG A 385 30.00 0.94 9.65
CA ARG A 385 29.98 2.41 9.69
C ARG A 385 29.35 3.00 10.96
N GLY A 386 29.03 2.16 11.95
CA GLY A 386 28.40 2.57 13.21
C GLY A 386 26.89 2.81 13.11
N ILE A 387 26.26 2.49 11.98
CA ILE A 387 24.83 2.66 11.79
C ILE A 387 24.11 1.39 12.26
N ARG A 388 23.08 1.55 13.08
CA ARG A 388 22.22 0.46 13.57
C ARG A 388 20.80 0.75 13.11
N VAL A 389 20.26 -0.12 12.28
CA VAL A 389 18.95 0.05 11.65
C VAL A 389 18.31 -1.34 11.50
N ARG A 390 17.00 -1.43 11.73
CA ARG A 390 16.23 -2.63 11.41
C ARG A 390 15.77 -2.56 9.96
N PHE A 391 15.53 -3.69 9.32
CA PHE A 391 15.05 -3.70 7.95
C PHE A 391 14.10 -4.85 7.63
N GLY A 392 13.24 -4.61 6.65
CA GLY A 392 12.39 -5.61 6.04
C GLY A 392 12.80 -5.86 4.59
N VAL A 393 12.55 -7.07 4.09
CA VAL A 393 12.82 -7.45 2.70
C VAL A 393 11.63 -8.19 2.11
N ARG A 394 11.56 -8.22 0.78
CA ARG A 394 10.65 -9.11 0.03
C ARG A 394 11.44 -10.24 -0.58
N ALA A 395 11.11 -11.49 -0.27
CA ALA A 395 11.82 -12.65 -0.78
C ALA A 395 10.88 -13.83 -1.05
N ARG A 396 11.34 -14.81 -1.81
CA ARG A 396 10.71 -16.15 -1.87
C ARG A 396 11.18 -16.98 -0.67
N LEU A 397 10.51 -18.11 -0.41
CA LEU A 397 10.99 -19.15 0.52
C LEU A 397 12.12 -19.95 -0.16
N GLU A 398 13.30 -19.35 -0.22
CA GLU A 398 14.44 -19.87 -0.98
C GLU A 398 15.31 -20.82 -0.15
N ALA A 399 16.01 -21.74 -0.82
CA ALA A 399 16.83 -22.77 -0.19
C ALA A 399 17.89 -22.22 0.79
N ALA A 400 18.39 -20.99 0.59
CA ALA A 400 19.32 -20.35 1.51
C ALA A 400 18.75 -20.20 2.93
N LEU A 401 17.42 -20.08 3.08
CA LEU A 401 16.76 -19.96 4.38
C LEU A 401 16.59 -21.31 5.10
N THR A 402 16.96 -22.42 4.47
CA THR A 402 17.03 -23.74 5.14
C THR A 402 18.26 -23.85 6.05
N ASP A 403 19.22 -22.95 5.90
CA ASP A 403 20.41 -22.84 6.74
C ASP A 403 20.11 -21.94 7.97
N PRO A 404 20.10 -22.51 9.20
CA PRO A 404 19.83 -21.72 10.41
C PRO A 404 20.90 -20.66 10.68
N GLU A 405 22.18 -20.90 10.31
CA GLU A 405 23.26 -19.93 10.52
C GLU A 405 23.04 -18.69 9.65
N PHE A 406 22.62 -18.90 8.39
CA PHE A 406 22.27 -17.80 7.49
C PHE A 406 21.12 -16.93 8.01
N CYS A 407 20.08 -17.55 8.58
CA CYS A 407 18.96 -16.83 9.20
C CYS A 407 19.41 -16.03 10.44
N GLN A 408 20.28 -16.60 11.28
CA GLN A 408 20.86 -15.90 12.43
C GLN A 408 21.73 -14.70 12.00
N ASP A 409 22.51 -14.87 10.95
CA ASP A 409 23.33 -13.81 10.35
C ASP A 409 22.47 -12.62 9.88
N LEU A 410 21.36 -12.90 9.21
CA LEU A 410 20.38 -11.88 8.78
C LEU A 410 19.80 -11.13 9.99
N ALA A 411 19.38 -11.85 11.03
CA ALA A 411 18.87 -11.24 12.26
C ALA A 411 19.94 -10.37 12.94
N ALA A 412 21.19 -10.84 13.01
CA ALA A 412 22.31 -10.13 13.62
C ALA A 412 22.66 -8.79 12.94
N VAL A 413 22.34 -8.63 11.65
CA VAL A 413 22.49 -7.36 10.93
C VAL A 413 21.23 -6.50 10.94
N GLY A 414 20.15 -6.96 11.57
CA GLY A 414 18.93 -6.19 11.80
C GLY A 414 17.72 -6.59 10.94
N CYS A 415 17.74 -7.75 10.27
CA CYS A 415 16.57 -8.23 9.52
C CYS A 415 15.45 -8.50 10.51
N ALA A 416 14.34 -7.78 10.36
CA ALA A 416 13.20 -7.85 11.27
C ALA A 416 12.04 -8.63 10.67
N MET A 417 11.91 -8.61 9.35
CA MET A 417 10.75 -9.15 8.65
C MET A 417 11.09 -9.54 7.21
N ILE A 418 10.51 -10.65 6.76
CA ILE A 418 10.53 -11.10 5.36
C ILE A 418 9.08 -11.24 4.89
N SER A 419 8.70 -10.42 3.90
CA SER A 419 7.43 -10.57 3.18
C SER A 419 7.61 -11.56 2.03
N VAL A 420 6.67 -12.50 1.89
CA VAL A 420 6.74 -13.60 0.93
C VAL A 420 5.41 -13.77 0.20
N GLY A 421 5.44 -13.96 -1.11
CA GLY A 421 4.29 -14.47 -1.86
C GLY A 421 4.06 -15.95 -1.57
N TYR A 422 2.86 -16.30 -1.11
CA TYR A 422 2.43 -17.66 -0.81
C TYR A 422 1.34 -18.10 -1.80
N GLU A 423 1.72 -18.96 -2.73
CA GLU A 423 0.81 -19.47 -3.76
C GLU A 423 0.40 -20.95 -3.52
N GLY A 424 0.48 -21.39 -2.25
CA GLY A 424 0.13 -22.74 -1.80
C GLY A 424 1.32 -23.68 -1.61
N THR A 425 1.03 -24.92 -1.24
CA THR A 425 2.02 -25.99 -0.96
C THR A 425 2.07 -27.09 -2.01
N SER A 426 1.26 -27.01 -3.08
CA SER A 426 1.31 -27.99 -4.17
C SER A 426 2.55 -27.76 -5.04
N GLN A 427 3.50 -28.70 -5.01
CA GLN A 427 4.69 -28.62 -5.87
C GLN A 427 4.32 -28.58 -7.36
N ARG A 428 3.27 -29.30 -7.76
CA ARG A 428 2.73 -29.30 -9.12
C ARG A 428 2.36 -27.88 -9.57
N LEU A 429 1.60 -27.15 -8.76
CA LEU A 429 1.18 -25.78 -9.06
C LEU A 429 2.36 -24.80 -9.02
N LEU A 430 3.27 -24.94 -8.05
CA LEU A 430 4.48 -24.11 -7.95
C LEU A 430 5.39 -24.28 -9.18
N ASP A 431 5.51 -25.51 -9.70
CA ASP A 431 6.27 -25.81 -10.92
C ASP A 431 5.57 -25.26 -12.15
N ARG A 432 4.23 -25.42 -12.27
CA ARG A 432 3.43 -24.82 -13.35
C ARG A 432 3.53 -23.30 -13.37
N MET A 433 3.57 -22.65 -12.20
CA MET A 433 3.78 -21.20 -12.10
C MET A 433 5.25 -20.78 -12.22
N GLU A 434 6.17 -21.74 -12.36
CA GLU A 434 7.61 -21.51 -12.43
C GLU A 434 8.11 -20.69 -11.23
N ARG A 435 7.74 -21.07 -10.00
CA ARG A 435 8.15 -20.37 -8.77
C ARG A 435 9.58 -20.65 -8.36
N GLY A 436 10.11 -21.82 -8.72
CA GLY A 436 11.50 -22.18 -8.43
C GLY A 436 11.81 -22.37 -6.95
N VAL A 437 10.82 -22.83 -6.20
CA VAL A 437 10.89 -23.13 -4.77
C VAL A 437 10.37 -24.55 -4.55
N ARG A 438 10.75 -25.13 -3.41
CA ARG A 438 10.34 -26.48 -3.01
C ARG A 438 9.39 -26.36 -1.82
N ALA A 439 8.15 -26.81 -1.99
CA ALA A 439 7.16 -26.78 -0.90
C ALA A 439 7.65 -27.56 0.34
N ALA A 440 8.39 -28.64 0.13
CA ALA A 440 8.97 -29.45 1.20
C ALA A 440 9.95 -28.69 2.11
N ASP A 441 10.51 -27.57 1.64
CA ASP A 441 11.46 -26.78 2.43
C ASP A 441 10.74 -25.72 3.31
N TYR A 442 9.45 -25.46 3.08
CA TYR A 442 8.73 -24.34 3.71
C TYR A 442 8.71 -24.42 5.23
N GLN A 443 8.39 -25.59 5.82
CA GLN A 443 8.32 -25.73 7.28
C GLN A 443 9.68 -25.45 7.92
N ARG A 444 10.75 -26.05 7.40
CA ARG A 444 12.12 -25.84 7.88
C ARG A 444 12.52 -24.36 7.80
N ILE A 445 12.14 -23.66 6.72
CA ILE A 445 12.40 -22.24 6.57
C ILE A 445 11.67 -21.42 7.64
N LEU A 446 10.37 -21.70 7.87
CA LEU A 446 9.60 -21.00 8.90
C LEU A 446 10.17 -21.25 10.30
N ASP A 447 10.56 -22.48 10.62
CA ASP A 447 11.17 -22.84 11.90
C ASP A 447 12.49 -22.08 12.13
N ASN A 448 13.36 -22.03 11.11
CA ASN A 448 14.62 -21.31 11.17
C ASN A 448 14.41 -19.79 11.36
N LEU A 449 13.47 -19.19 10.63
CA LEU A 449 13.17 -17.76 10.73
C LEU A 449 12.55 -17.41 12.09
N ALA A 450 11.63 -18.24 12.59
CA ALA A 450 11.05 -18.08 13.91
C ALA A 450 12.12 -18.20 15.01
N ALA A 451 13.03 -19.18 14.91
CA ALA A 451 14.14 -19.34 15.84
C ALA A 451 15.13 -18.15 15.82
N ALA A 452 15.31 -17.50 14.66
CA ALA A 452 16.10 -16.29 14.52
C ALA A 452 15.36 -15.00 14.96
N GLY A 453 14.07 -15.09 15.28
CA GLY A 453 13.23 -13.94 15.63
C GLY A 453 12.87 -13.04 14.45
N ILE A 454 12.88 -13.58 13.23
CA ILE A 454 12.51 -12.89 12.00
C ILE A 454 11.05 -13.18 11.68
N THR A 455 10.21 -12.14 11.61
CA THR A 455 8.80 -12.28 11.27
C THR A 455 8.63 -12.65 9.80
N VAL A 456 7.80 -13.64 9.49
CA VAL A 456 7.36 -13.93 8.11
C VAL A 456 5.96 -13.35 7.90
N ARG A 457 5.75 -12.64 6.79
CA ARG A 457 4.42 -12.18 6.38
C ARG A 457 4.08 -12.66 4.98
N PHE A 458 2.93 -13.30 4.83
CA PHE A 458 2.47 -13.82 3.54
C PHE A 458 1.53 -12.86 2.83
N THR A 459 1.75 -12.72 1.52
CA THR A 459 0.70 -12.33 0.57
C THR A 459 0.19 -13.61 -0.07
N VAL A 460 -1.05 -13.99 0.22
CA VAL A 460 -1.63 -15.25 -0.24
C VAL A 460 -2.34 -15.05 -1.57
N MET A 461 -2.01 -15.90 -2.55
CA MET A 461 -2.67 -15.92 -3.85
C MET A 461 -3.73 -17.03 -3.89
N GLY A 462 -4.97 -16.67 -4.26
CA GLY A 462 -6.05 -17.59 -4.60
C GLY A 462 -6.26 -17.73 -6.10
N GLN A 463 -7.09 -18.69 -6.49
CA GLN A 463 -7.34 -19.06 -7.90
C GLN A 463 -6.06 -19.50 -8.65
N VAL A 464 -5.23 -20.29 -7.98
CA VAL A 464 -3.94 -20.75 -8.51
C VAL A 464 -4.15 -21.84 -9.56
N LEU A 465 -4.31 -21.43 -10.82
CA LEU A 465 -4.55 -22.34 -11.95
C LEU A 465 -5.65 -23.38 -11.60
N ASP A 466 -5.45 -24.64 -11.99
CA ASP A 466 -6.35 -25.78 -11.77
C ASP A 466 -6.23 -26.38 -10.36
N GLU A 467 -6.11 -25.54 -9.31
CA GLU A 467 -6.00 -25.99 -7.92
C GLU A 467 -7.19 -26.87 -7.51
N THR A 468 -6.90 -28.12 -7.14
CA THR A 468 -7.92 -29.05 -6.66
C THR A 468 -8.34 -28.73 -5.23
N PRO A 469 -9.54 -29.18 -4.79
CA PRO A 469 -9.95 -29.02 -3.40
C PRO A 469 -8.93 -29.57 -2.38
N ASP A 470 -8.32 -30.72 -2.65
CA ASP A 470 -7.33 -31.33 -1.76
C ASP A 470 -6.02 -30.51 -1.66
N GLU A 471 -5.58 -29.92 -2.78
CA GLU A 471 -4.42 -29.02 -2.81
C GLU A 471 -4.68 -27.73 -2.01
N PHE A 472 -5.90 -27.20 -2.11
CA PHE A 472 -6.35 -26.09 -1.28
C PHE A 472 -6.37 -26.46 0.21
N GLU A 473 -6.95 -27.61 0.59
CA GLU A 473 -6.98 -28.07 1.98
C GLU A 473 -5.58 -28.27 2.57
N ALA A 474 -4.63 -28.78 1.78
CA ALA A 474 -3.25 -28.89 2.20
C ALA A 474 -2.62 -27.51 2.47
N SER A 475 -2.86 -26.56 1.57
CA SER A 475 -2.34 -25.19 1.69
C SER A 475 -2.97 -24.43 2.87
N LEU A 476 -4.26 -24.63 3.15
CA LEU A 476 -4.94 -24.04 4.30
C LEU A 476 -4.42 -24.66 5.61
N ARG A 477 -4.27 -25.98 5.69
CA ARG A 477 -3.71 -26.66 6.88
C ARG A 477 -2.32 -26.14 7.21
N PHE A 478 -1.45 -25.96 6.21
CA PHE A 478 -0.12 -25.39 6.43
C PHE A 478 -0.18 -23.99 7.07
N LEU A 479 -1.10 -23.13 6.63
CA LEU A 479 -1.29 -21.80 7.24
C LEU A 479 -1.80 -21.89 8.68
N VAL A 480 -2.75 -22.79 8.96
CA VAL A 480 -3.29 -23.01 10.32
C VAL A 480 -2.21 -23.54 11.26
N ASP A 481 -1.45 -24.55 10.84
CA ASP A 481 -0.40 -25.17 11.64
C ASP A 481 0.72 -24.17 12.01
N ASN A 482 0.91 -23.15 11.16
CA ASN A 482 1.94 -22.12 11.34
C ASN A 482 1.40 -20.75 11.79
N GLU A 483 0.11 -20.62 12.11
CA GLU A 483 -0.55 -19.33 12.30
C GLU A 483 0.14 -18.42 13.34
N ARG A 484 0.79 -19.01 14.35
CA ARG A 484 1.50 -18.27 15.41
C ARG A 484 2.82 -17.65 14.94
N ASN A 485 3.43 -18.20 13.89
CA ASN A 485 4.75 -17.81 13.39
C ASN A 485 4.68 -16.95 12.12
N ILE A 486 3.48 -16.73 11.58
CA ILE A 486 3.26 -16.00 10.32
C ILE A 486 2.30 -14.83 10.53
N GLY A 487 2.47 -13.79 9.71
CA GLY A 487 1.45 -12.79 9.41
C GLY A 487 0.84 -13.04 8.03
N ILE A 488 -0.35 -12.50 7.79
CA ILE A 488 -0.92 -12.39 6.44
C ILE A 488 -1.15 -10.90 6.16
N ASP A 489 -0.48 -10.39 5.12
CA ASP A 489 -0.52 -8.99 4.72
C ASP A 489 -1.65 -8.71 3.74
N ALA A 490 -1.89 -9.65 2.82
CA ALA A 490 -2.90 -9.51 1.78
C ALA A 490 -3.38 -10.89 1.31
N LEU A 491 -4.63 -10.93 0.85
CA LEU A 491 -5.23 -12.02 0.11
C LEU A 491 -5.57 -11.47 -1.28
N GLU A 492 -5.11 -12.11 -2.34
CA GLU A 492 -5.33 -11.65 -3.72
C GLU A 492 -5.74 -12.82 -4.60
N LEU A 493 -6.66 -12.63 -5.55
CA LEU A 493 -6.87 -13.60 -6.63
C LEU A 493 -5.85 -13.36 -7.73
N MET A 494 -5.48 -14.43 -8.45
CA MET A 494 -4.63 -14.35 -9.63
C MET A 494 -5.21 -13.36 -10.67
N VAL A 495 -4.35 -12.48 -11.19
CA VAL A 495 -4.71 -11.49 -12.23
C VAL A 495 -3.81 -11.67 -13.44
N ALA A 496 -4.40 -11.74 -14.64
CA ALA A 496 -3.68 -11.79 -15.91
C ALA A 496 -3.30 -10.38 -16.39
N GLU A 497 -2.33 -9.75 -15.70
CA GLU A 497 -1.83 -8.43 -16.08
C GLU A 497 -1.08 -8.47 -17.43
N PRO A 498 -1.13 -7.38 -18.23
CA PRO A 498 -0.38 -7.29 -19.48
C PRO A 498 1.11 -7.64 -19.30
N GLY A 499 1.69 -8.34 -20.28
CA GLY A 499 3.11 -8.72 -20.27
C GLY A 499 3.48 -9.93 -19.39
N SER A 500 2.54 -10.46 -18.58
CA SER A 500 2.72 -11.74 -17.88
C SER A 500 2.70 -12.92 -18.87
N LYS A 501 3.24 -14.08 -18.45
CA LYS A 501 3.17 -15.29 -19.27
C LYS A 501 1.73 -15.83 -19.36
N LEU A 502 0.90 -15.54 -18.35
CA LEU A 502 -0.53 -15.88 -18.39
C LEU A 502 -1.23 -15.26 -19.59
N VAL A 503 -0.90 -14.01 -19.95
CA VAL A 503 -1.44 -13.33 -21.13
C VAL A 503 -0.76 -13.80 -22.42
N GLY A 504 0.55 -14.05 -22.37
CA GLY A 504 1.32 -14.47 -23.56
C GLY A 504 1.05 -15.91 -24.02
N SER A 505 0.57 -16.79 -23.14
CA SER A 505 0.31 -18.20 -23.45
C SER A 505 -0.82 -18.77 -22.57
N PRO A 506 -2.04 -18.22 -22.64
CA PRO A 506 -3.11 -18.56 -21.70
C PRO A 506 -3.48 -20.04 -21.74
N GLU A 507 -3.52 -20.68 -22.91
CA GLU A 507 -3.87 -22.09 -23.06
C GLU A 507 -2.86 -23.02 -22.35
N HIS A 508 -1.57 -22.66 -22.37
CA HIS A 508 -0.52 -23.41 -21.68
C HIS A 508 -0.76 -23.46 -20.15
N TYR A 509 -1.30 -22.38 -19.60
CA TYR A 509 -1.65 -22.29 -18.18
C TYR A 509 -3.10 -22.74 -17.89
N GLY A 510 -3.83 -23.22 -18.90
CA GLY A 510 -5.23 -23.65 -18.74
C GLY A 510 -6.20 -22.48 -18.55
N LEU A 511 -5.90 -21.32 -19.14
CA LEU A 511 -6.71 -20.10 -19.01
C LEU A 511 -7.52 -19.82 -20.27
N ALA A 512 -8.68 -19.21 -20.08
CA ALA A 512 -9.41 -18.48 -21.12
C ALA A 512 -9.47 -17.00 -20.72
N LEU A 513 -9.02 -16.12 -21.60
CA LEU A 513 -8.96 -14.67 -21.33
C LEU A 513 -9.97 -13.92 -22.19
N ASP A 514 -10.59 -12.88 -21.61
CA ASP A 514 -11.31 -11.87 -22.36
C ASP A 514 -10.34 -10.79 -22.85
N THR A 515 -10.19 -10.68 -24.17
CA THR A 515 -9.30 -9.72 -24.83
C THR A 515 -10.06 -8.52 -25.43
N SER A 516 -11.34 -8.32 -25.10
CA SER A 516 -12.22 -7.26 -25.64
C SER A 516 -12.00 -5.86 -25.03
N ASP A 517 -10.77 -5.54 -24.62
CA ASP A 517 -10.37 -4.34 -23.86
C ASP A 517 -10.96 -4.20 -22.44
N ARG A 518 -11.87 -5.10 -22.04
CA ARG A 518 -12.35 -5.18 -20.65
C ARG A 518 -11.22 -5.51 -19.69
N LEU A 519 -11.31 -4.93 -18.51
CA LEU A 519 -10.36 -5.10 -17.42
C LEU A 519 -11.05 -5.64 -16.17
N ALA A 520 -10.35 -6.51 -15.46
CA ALA A 520 -10.78 -7.07 -14.19
C ALA A 520 -9.67 -6.94 -13.13
N GLY A 521 -10.07 -6.69 -11.90
CA GLY A 521 -9.23 -6.74 -10.71
C GLY A 521 -9.96 -7.42 -9.55
N ASN A 522 -9.56 -7.10 -8.32
CA ASN A 522 -10.08 -7.74 -7.11
C ASN A 522 -10.74 -6.71 -6.16
N PRO A 523 -11.86 -6.05 -6.56
CA PRO A 523 -12.51 -5.02 -5.74
C PRO A 523 -12.95 -5.50 -4.35
N GLU A 524 -13.22 -6.79 -4.19
CA GLU A 524 -13.64 -7.39 -2.92
C GLU A 524 -12.48 -7.61 -1.94
N LEU A 525 -11.23 -7.61 -2.44
CA LEU A 525 -10.04 -7.98 -1.66
C LEU A 525 -9.00 -6.86 -1.57
N SER A 526 -9.07 -5.87 -2.45
CA SER A 526 -8.06 -4.82 -2.55
C SER A 526 -8.68 -3.45 -2.75
N TYR A 527 -8.17 -2.45 -2.05
CA TYR A 527 -8.61 -1.07 -2.19
C TYR A 527 -8.40 -0.59 -3.64
N LEU A 528 -9.46 -0.04 -4.25
CA LEU A 528 -9.46 0.42 -5.65
C LEU A 528 -8.97 -0.65 -6.63
N THR A 529 -9.47 -1.88 -6.47
CA THR A 529 -9.26 -3.07 -7.30
C THR A 529 -7.85 -3.67 -7.30
N GLY A 530 -6.85 -3.00 -6.70
CA GLY A 530 -5.47 -3.48 -6.67
C GLY A 530 -4.87 -3.69 -8.06
N ARG A 531 -4.42 -4.92 -8.33
CA ARG A 531 -3.91 -5.34 -9.65
C ARG A 531 -5.06 -5.48 -10.64
N VAL A 532 -4.83 -5.05 -11.88
CA VAL A 532 -5.85 -5.05 -12.93
C VAL A 532 -5.27 -5.64 -14.20
N GLY A 533 -5.98 -6.58 -14.82
CA GLY A 533 -5.57 -7.31 -16.01
C GLY A 533 -6.77 -7.73 -16.86
N HIS A 534 -6.57 -8.73 -17.71
CA HIS A 534 -7.65 -9.33 -18.48
C HIS A 534 -8.58 -10.15 -17.57
N PRO A 535 -9.92 -10.06 -17.75
CA PRO A 535 -10.82 -11.05 -17.18
C PRO A 535 -10.37 -12.45 -17.60
N LEU A 536 -10.29 -13.37 -16.63
CA LEU A 536 -9.81 -14.72 -16.84
C LEU A 536 -10.80 -15.74 -16.28
N ALA A 537 -10.85 -16.89 -16.93
CA ALA A 537 -11.42 -18.12 -16.41
C ALA A 537 -10.35 -19.21 -16.41
N VAL A 538 -10.35 -20.05 -15.39
CA VAL A 538 -9.48 -21.22 -15.31
C VAL A 538 -10.26 -22.44 -15.79
N ARG A 539 -9.72 -23.16 -16.77
CA ARG A 539 -10.28 -24.44 -17.25
C ARG A 539 -9.98 -25.53 -16.22
N ASP A 540 -10.97 -26.36 -15.94
CA ASP A 540 -10.88 -27.49 -15.01
C ASP A 540 -10.39 -27.09 -13.59
N GLY A 541 -10.53 -25.81 -13.24
CA GLY A 541 -10.14 -25.24 -11.94
C GLY A 541 -11.30 -24.50 -11.27
N PRO A 542 -11.06 -23.85 -10.12
CA PRO A 542 -12.09 -23.12 -9.41
C PRO A 542 -12.57 -21.92 -10.24
N THR A 543 -13.88 -21.72 -10.24
CA THR A 543 -14.48 -20.46 -10.65
C THR A 543 -13.97 -19.33 -9.75
N ARG A 544 -14.08 -18.08 -10.22
CA ARG A 544 -13.71 -16.91 -9.42
C ARG A 544 -14.47 -16.87 -8.08
N SER A 545 -15.75 -17.24 -8.08
CA SER A 545 -16.58 -17.29 -6.86
C SER A 545 -16.05 -18.31 -5.87
N GLU A 546 -15.80 -19.55 -6.32
CA GLU A 546 -15.25 -20.60 -5.45
C GLU A 546 -13.86 -20.23 -4.91
N ALA A 547 -13.03 -19.59 -5.73
CA ALA A 547 -11.72 -19.11 -5.29
C ALA A 547 -11.82 -17.98 -4.26
N LEU A 548 -12.81 -17.09 -4.39
CA LEU A 548 -13.09 -16.06 -3.40
C LEU A 548 -13.58 -16.69 -2.08
N ASP A 549 -14.49 -17.66 -2.14
CA ASP A 549 -14.98 -18.38 -0.95
C ASP A 549 -13.84 -19.12 -0.23
N ARG A 550 -12.90 -19.69 -0.98
CA ARG A 550 -11.66 -20.27 -0.45
C ARG A 550 -10.80 -19.25 0.30
N LEU A 551 -10.62 -18.04 -0.25
CA LEU A 551 -9.88 -16.97 0.43
C LEU A 551 -10.61 -16.46 1.68
N VAL A 552 -11.94 -16.31 1.63
CA VAL A 552 -12.77 -15.98 2.80
C VAL A 552 -12.59 -17.04 3.88
N ARG A 553 -12.57 -18.32 3.52
CA ARG A 553 -12.30 -19.39 4.48
C ARG A 553 -10.91 -19.30 5.10
N ILE A 554 -9.87 -18.91 4.35
CA ILE A 554 -8.54 -18.64 4.92
C ILE A 554 -8.64 -17.51 5.96
N PHE A 555 -9.29 -16.40 5.61
CA PHE A 555 -9.50 -15.26 6.51
C PHE A 555 -10.25 -15.64 7.80
N ASP A 556 -11.29 -16.47 7.68
CA ASP A 556 -12.11 -16.91 8.80
C ASP A 556 -11.45 -17.98 9.67
N THR A 557 -10.56 -18.79 9.11
CA THR A 557 -9.95 -19.93 9.81
C THR A 557 -8.62 -19.58 10.44
N VAL A 558 -7.73 -18.92 9.70
CA VAL A 558 -6.37 -18.62 10.16
C VAL A 558 -6.41 -17.45 11.13
N ARG A 559 -5.71 -17.57 12.26
CA ARG A 559 -5.55 -16.50 13.24
C ARG A 559 -4.07 -16.13 13.36
N PRO A 560 -3.55 -15.32 12.41
CA PRO A 560 -2.14 -14.96 12.41
C PRO A 560 -1.72 -14.35 13.76
N GLY A 561 -0.56 -14.76 14.25
CA GLY A 561 0.04 -14.21 15.45
C GLY A 561 0.22 -12.70 15.32
N ARG A 562 0.12 -11.96 16.44
CA ARG A 562 0.44 -10.52 16.47
C ARG A 562 1.97 -10.32 16.33
N ALA A 563 2.55 -10.68 15.20
CA ALA A 563 3.92 -10.33 14.85
C ALA A 563 3.93 -8.93 14.22
N SER A 564 3.54 -7.89 14.98
CA SER A 564 3.67 -6.50 14.55
C SER A 564 5.14 -6.09 14.66
N GLY A 565 5.83 -5.92 13.52
CA GLY A 565 7.24 -5.52 13.48
C GLY A 565 7.55 -4.13 14.06
N SER A 566 6.52 -3.31 14.32
CA SER A 566 6.64 -1.94 14.85
C SER A 566 6.42 -1.82 16.36
N ALA A 567 5.80 -2.79 17.03
CA ALA A 567 5.56 -2.69 18.47
C ALA A 567 6.73 -3.31 19.26
N PRO A 568 7.22 -2.67 20.34
CA PRO A 568 8.08 -3.37 21.29
C PRO A 568 7.35 -4.63 21.79
N PRO A 569 8.08 -5.73 22.05
CA PRO A 569 7.47 -6.93 22.60
C PRO A 569 6.74 -6.53 23.88
N ARG A 570 5.43 -6.85 23.96
CA ARG A 570 4.74 -6.80 25.25
C ARG A 570 5.49 -7.73 26.20
N PRO A 571 5.61 -7.38 27.50
CA PRO A 571 6.13 -8.31 28.49
C PRO A 571 5.35 -9.61 28.31
N THR A 572 6.07 -10.71 28.15
CA THR A 572 5.48 -12.05 28.15
C THR A 572 4.67 -12.14 29.44
N SER A 573 3.35 -12.10 29.32
CA SER A 573 2.52 -12.54 30.43
C SER A 573 2.89 -14.01 30.59
N ASP A 574 3.62 -14.33 31.66
CA ASP A 574 3.62 -15.67 32.24
C ASP A 574 2.21 -16.23 32.11
N GLY A 575 2.06 -17.51 31.76
CA GLY A 575 0.79 -18.19 31.42
C GLY A 575 -0.33 -18.18 32.48
N ARG A 576 -0.38 -17.18 33.36
CA ARG A 576 -1.50 -16.75 34.18
C ARG A 576 -2.64 -16.29 33.27
N ARG A 577 -3.78 -16.98 33.37
CA ARG A 577 -5.09 -16.55 32.85
C ARG A 577 -5.27 -15.05 33.12
N ALA A 578 -5.58 -14.28 32.07
CA ALA A 578 -5.98 -12.88 32.22
C ALA A 578 -7.08 -12.76 33.29
N PRO A 579 -7.00 -11.78 34.20
CA PRO A 579 -7.96 -11.65 35.29
C PRO A 579 -9.38 -11.49 34.72
N ALA A 580 -10.35 -12.16 35.34
CA ALA A 580 -11.74 -12.10 34.95
C ALA A 580 -12.28 -10.67 35.15
N VAL A 581 -12.70 -10.01 34.07
CA VAL A 581 -13.21 -8.63 34.10
C VAL A 581 -14.72 -8.66 34.35
N THR A 582 -15.15 -8.12 35.48
CA THR A 582 -16.55 -8.02 35.92
C THR A 582 -17.35 -6.93 35.22
N ALA A 583 -16.72 -5.79 34.97
CA ALA A 583 -17.29 -4.67 34.26
C ALA A 583 -16.21 -3.96 33.44
N LEU A 584 -16.60 -3.42 32.28
CA LEU A 584 -15.72 -2.75 31.33
C LEU A 584 -16.40 -1.50 30.80
N ARG A 585 -15.69 -0.36 30.85
CA ARG A 585 -16.10 0.87 30.18
C ARG A 585 -15.52 0.88 28.76
N PRO A 586 -16.37 0.82 27.71
CA PRO A 586 -15.90 0.94 26.34
C PRO A 586 -15.18 2.27 26.13
N HIS A 587 -14.22 2.31 25.20
CA HIS A 587 -13.66 3.59 24.76
C HIS A 587 -14.73 4.42 24.01
N PRO A 588 -14.60 5.76 23.88
CA PRO A 588 -15.60 6.62 23.22
C PRO A 588 -15.97 6.24 21.77
N TRP A 589 -15.04 5.59 21.07
CA TRP A 589 -15.21 5.07 19.70
C TRP A 589 -15.67 3.61 19.64
N VAL A 590 -15.96 3.00 20.78
CA VAL A 590 -16.53 1.66 20.88
C VAL A 590 -18.00 1.80 21.22
N ARG A 591 -18.87 1.56 20.25
CA ARG A 591 -20.30 1.89 20.32
C ARG A 591 -21.16 0.64 20.22
N ALA A 592 -22.30 0.65 20.90
CA ALA A 592 -23.32 -0.35 20.67
C ALA A 592 -23.97 -0.11 19.31
N VAL A 593 -24.11 -1.20 18.55
CA VAL A 593 -24.85 -1.21 17.29
C VAL A 593 -26.34 -1.14 17.61
N PRO A 594 -27.11 -0.21 17.02
CA PRO A 594 -28.55 -0.14 17.20
C PRO A 594 -29.25 -1.38 16.66
N GLU A 595 -30.34 -1.79 17.32
CA GLU A 595 -31.11 -3.00 16.95
C GLU A 595 -31.63 -2.94 15.51
N TYR A 596 -32.03 -1.75 15.02
CA TYR A 596 -32.51 -1.58 13.65
C TYR A 596 -31.43 -1.82 12.57
N ALA A 597 -30.15 -1.79 12.96
CA ALA A 597 -29.01 -1.96 12.07
C ALA A 597 -28.38 -3.36 12.17
N ASP A 598 -28.71 -4.12 13.23
CA ASP A 598 -28.19 -5.46 13.48
C ASP A 598 -29.11 -6.54 12.88
N ASP A 599 -28.94 -6.79 11.57
CA ASP A 599 -29.72 -7.82 10.86
C ASP A 599 -29.32 -9.26 11.21
N ARG A 600 -28.32 -9.47 12.08
CA ARG A 600 -27.63 -10.77 12.19
C ARG A 600 -28.01 -11.60 13.41
N THR A 601 -28.41 -11.00 14.53
CA THR A 601 -28.69 -11.76 15.77
C THR A 601 -29.66 -11.08 16.73
N ALA A 602 -30.91 -11.56 16.81
CA ALA A 602 -31.96 -11.01 17.68
C ALA A 602 -31.71 -11.20 19.20
N ASP A 603 -30.77 -12.05 19.61
CA ASP A 603 -30.48 -12.44 21.00
C ASP A 603 -29.13 -11.90 21.54
N ARG A 604 -28.46 -11.01 20.79
CA ARG A 604 -27.13 -10.52 21.14
C ARG A 604 -27.09 -9.00 21.25
N LEU A 605 -26.10 -8.54 22.00
CA LEU A 605 -25.62 -7.16 22.00
C LEU A 605 -24.41 -7.11 21.09
N THR A 606 -24.48 -6.34 20.01
CA THR A 606 -23.34 -6.12 19.13
C THR A 606 -22.66 -4.81 19.49
N VAL A 607 -21.36 -4.87 19.74
CA VAL A 607 -20.52 -3.70 20.01
C VAL A 607 -19.49 -3.57 18.89
N ALA A 608 -19.33 -2.37 18.34
CA ALA A 608 -18.38 -2.07 17.27
C ALA A 608 -17.27 -1.15 17.77
N ASP A 609 -16.01 -1.54 17.59
CA ASP A 609 -14.87 -0.63 17.61
C ASP A 609 -14.75 0.01 16.23
N VAL A 610 -15.26 1.25 16.11
CA VAL A 610 -15.39 1.92 14.81
C VAL A 610 -14.06 2.42 14.25
N VAL A 611 -13.01 2.48 15.08
CA VAL A 611 -11.66 2.86 14.62
C VAL A 611 -10.89 1.67 14.11
N ARG A 612 -11.18 0.46 14.64
CA ARG A 612 -10.50 -0.78 14.24
C ARG A 612 -11.31 -1.66 13.30
N GLU A 613 -12.52 -1.24 12.91
CA GLU A 613 -13.40 -2.00 12.03
C GLU A 613 -13.69 -3.40 12.57
N ARG A 614 -13.95 -3.50 13.89
CA ARG A 614 -14.22 -4.77 14.56
C ARG A 614 -15.56 -4.77 15.24
N PHE A 615 -16.31 -5.84 15.00
CA PHE A 615 -17.59 -6.12 15.63
C PHE A 615 -17.44 -7.27 16.61
N TYR A 616 -18.05 -7.13 17.78
CA TYR A 616 -18.06 -8.12 18.84
C TYR A 616 -19.51 -8.42 19.20
N ALA A 617 -19.92 -9.67 19.00
CA ALA A 617 -21.24 -10.15 19.42
C ALA A 617 -21.16 -10.70 20.85
N LEU A 618 -21.91 -10.11 21.76
CA LEU A 618 -21.97 -10.47 23.18
C LEU A 618 -23.36 -11.03 23.48
N PRO A 619 -23.50 -12.27 23.98
CA PRO A 619 -24.80 -12.79 24.37
C PRO A 619 -25.42 -11.97 25.50
N ARG A 620 -26.70 -11.56 25.37
CA ARG A 620 -27.38 -10.73 26.38
C ARG A 620 -27.56 -11.44 27.74
N ASP A 621 -27.53 -12.77 27.74
CA ASP A 621 -27.53 -13.59 28.96
C ASP A 621 -26.20 -13.54 29.71
N ASP A 622 -25.09 -13.30 29.01
CA ASP A 622 -23.74 -13.29 29.56
C ASP A 622 -23.25 -11.87 29.90
N VAL A 623 -23.67 -10.86 29.13
CA VAL A 623 -23.25 -9.45 29.26
C VAL A 623 -24.44 -8.52 29.08
N GLU A 624 -24.59 -7.56 29.99
CA GLU A 624 -25.55 -6.46 29.87
C GLU A 624 -24.86 -5.12 29.62
N GLN A 625 -25.57 -4.20 28.97
CA GLN A 625 -25.16 -2.81 28.82
C GLN A 625 -26.06 -1.90 29.65
N GLY A 626 -25.45 -1.15 30.57
CA GLY A 626 -26.15 -0.13 31.34
C GLY A 626 -26.48 1.11 30.49
N ALA A 627 -27.38 1.96 30.99
CA ALA A 627 -27.74 3.23 30.33
C ALA A 627 -26.56 4.22 30.20
N ASP A 628 -25.54 4.08 31.05
CA ASP A 628 -24.28 4.83 30.98
C ASP A 628 -23.24 4.22 30.01
N GLY A 629 -23.62 3.15 29.29
CA GLY A 629 -22.76 2.43 28.35
C GLY A 629 -21.81 1.42 29.00
N LEU A 630 -21.86 1.23 30.32
CA LEU A 630 -21.03 0.23 31.02
C LEU A 630 -21.44 -1.19 30.61
N LEU A 631 -20.46 -2.02 30.26
CA LEU A 631 -20.68 -3.44 29.99
C LEU A 631 -20.41 -4.25 31.26
N ALA A 632 -21.43 -4.94 31.79
CA ALA A 632 -21.32 -5.75 33.01
C ALA A 632 -21.54 -7.24 32.70
N ALA A 633 -20.69 -8.09 33.28
CA ALA A 633 -20.79 -9.53 33.11
C ALA A 633 -21.80 -10.14 34.09
N ARG A 634 -22.77 -10.89 33.55
CA ARG A 634 -23.76 -11.66 34.32
C ARG A 634 -23.26 -13.07 34.67
N THR A 635 -22.34 -13.60 33.87
CA THR A 635 -21.81 -14.96 34.00
C THR A 635 -20.28 -14.99 33.95
N ASP A 636 -19.68 -16.12 34.31
CA ASP A 636 -18.24 -16.35 34.12
C ASP A 636 -17.81 -16.30 32.65
N ARG A 637 -18.71 -16.70 31.73
CA ARG A 637 -18.48 -16.55 30.30
C ARG A 637 -18.45 -15.08 29.91
N GLY A 638 -19.38 -14.28 30.42
CA GLY A 638 -19.37 -12.82 30.28
C GLY A 638 -18.05 -12.20 30.76
N ARG A 639 -17.55 -12.61 31.93
CA ARG A 639 -16.28 -12.07 32.46
C ARG A 639 -15.08 -12.35 31.56
N ARG A 640 -15.05 -13.52 30.93
CA ARG A 640 -14.02 -13.88 29.94
C ARG A 640 -14.18 -13.08 28.65
N LEU A 641 -15.41 -12.80 28.21
CA LEU A 641 -15.67 -11.98 27.02
C LEU A 641 -15.22 -10.53 27.25
N LEU A 642 -15.53 -9.94 28.42
CA LEU A 642 -15.06 -8.59 28.76
C LEU A 642 -13.53 -8.51 28.89
N ALA A 643 -12.88 -9.55 29.44
CA ALA A 643 -11.42 -9.61 29.48
C ALA A 643 -10.82 -9.60 28.05
N ARG A 644 -11.44 -10.33 27.10
CA ARG A 644 -11.01 -10.30 25.69
C ARG A 644 -11.17 -8.92 25.05
N LEU A 645 -12.24 -8.19 25.38
CA LEU A 645 -12.42 -6.80 24.92
C LEU A 645 -11.33 -5.89 25.48
N ALA A 646 -10.96 -6.04 26.75
CA ALA A 646 -9.84 -5.30 27.36
C ALA A 646 -8.50 -5.64 26.68
N ASP A 647 -8.23 -6.92 26.40
CA ASP A 647 -7.01 -7.37 25.71
C ASP A 647 -6.93 -6.87 24.26
N ALA A 648 -8.10 -6.71 23.62
CA ALA A 648 -8.26 -6.05 22.33
C ALA A 648 -8.14 -4.53 22.41
N ALA A 649 -8.01 -3.96 23.62
CA ALA A 649 -8.05 -2.54 23.89
C ALA A 649 -9.31 -1.87 23.31
N ALA A 650 -10.46 -2.52 23.49
CA ALA A 650 -11.79 -1.97 23.15
C ALA A 650 -12.46 -1.28 24.35
N GLY A 651 -11.83 -1.31 25.52
CA GLY A 651 -12.26 -0.56 26.70
C GLY A 651 -11.36 -0.83 27.88
N THR A 652 -11.68 -0.17 28.99
CA THR A 652 -10.91 -0.25 30.24
C THR A 652 -11.73 -0.97 31.30
N PRO A 653 -11.16 -1.95 32.03
CA PRO A 653 -11.84 -2.56 33.17
C PRO A 653 -12.25 -1.51 34.20
N ASP A 654 -13.50 -1.55 34.67
CA ASP A 654 -13.97 -0.60 35.67
C ASP A 654 -13.34 -0.90 37.04
N PRO A 655 -12.58 0.04 37.63
CA PRO A 655 -11.87 -0.18 38.89
C PRO A 655 -12.82 -0.41 40.08
N ALA A 656 -14.07 0.07 40.03
CA ALA A 656 -15.04 -0.07 41.13
C ALA A 656 -15.59 -1.50 41.27
N HIS A 657 -15.34 -2.38 40.30
CA HIS A 657 -15.91 -3.73 40.25
C HIS A 657 -14.87 -4.86 40.28
N ARG A 658 -13.59 -4.58 40.62
CA ARG A 658 -12.54 -5.61 40.64
C ARG A 658 -12.99 -6.87 41.40
N ALA A 659 -12.91 -8.03 40.74
CA ALA A 659 -13.15 -9.31 41.39
C ALA A 659 -12.13 -9.47 42.53
N ASP A 660 -12.62 -9.73 43.75
CA ASP A 660 -11.78 -10.11 44.87
C ASP A 660 -10.88 -11.29 44.46
N PRO A 661 -9.58 -11.28 44.82
CA PRO A 661 -8.74 -12.44 44.63
C PRO A 661 -9.36 -13.61 45.40
N ALA A 662 -9.65 -14.71 44.71
CA ALA A 662 -10.18 -15.93 45.32
C ALA A 662 -9.35 -16.28 46.58
N PRO A 663 -9.99 -16.64 47.70
CA PRO A 663 -9.27 -16.93 48.93
C PRO A 663 -8.30 -18.08 48.67
N SER A 664 -7.02 -17.85 48.98
CA SER A 664 -5.99 -18.88 48.88
C SER A 664 -6.44 -20.08 49.73
N ALA A 665 -6.64 -21.24 49.11
CA ALA A 665 -6.79 -22.49 49.82
C ALA A 665 -5.47 -22.74 50.58
N ARG A 666 -5.42 -22.32 51.85
CA ARG A 666 -4.41 -22.77 52.79
C ARG A 666 -4.68 -24.25 53.03
N SER A 667 -3.69 -25.07 52.69
CA SER A 667 -3.57 -26.45 53.12
C SER A 667 -3.68 -26.54 54.64
N SER A 668 -4.68 -27.28 55.12
CA SER A 668 -4.73 -27.79 56.49
C SER A 668 -5.09 -29.27 56.44
N SER A 669 -4.05 -30.10 56.39
CA SER A 669 -3.86 -31.42 57.02
C SER A 669 -2.83 -32.21 56.23
#